data_AF-A0A6P5T321-F1
#
_entry.id   AF-A0A6P5T321-F1
#
_cell.length_a   1.000
_cell.length_b   1.000
_cell.length_c   1.000
_cell.angle_alpha   90.00
_cell.angle_beta   90.00
_cell.angle_gamma   90.00
#
_symmetry.space_group_name_H-M   'P 1'
#
loop_
_entity.id
_entity.type
_entity.pdbx_description
1 polymer ?
#
loop_
_entity_poly.entity_id
_entity_poly.type
_entity_poly.pdbx_seq_one_letter_code
_entity_poly.pdbx_strand_id
1 'polypeptide(L)'
;MKRAWWVVITLMFALFGFAFSLTRAQDNGDGGDQQPAAPTPAQQDCDGIYMSYDFESRRKIYPFLKNAEKQAWAFKSTAHIVNTGTYELKAWKIYIGFQHKEILVGATGAVLMNGDDFPADVGNGTYLSGSGQTDLKTSISTAGDYTQIQAQIQFSGTMFGVKPSGVPMPKTIRLVNDGYKCPSPTNRKGSMYVCCVRNPKFKANVTKTKFLPRQKGDLTIAYDVIQAYENNYLAQVTMENCSPLGRLDHWNLTWEWMRGEFIYNMKGAYPHTIDYLNCIYGDAGKYYQQMDFSKVLNCEKKPVIGDLPREKANDTQVGKIPNCCRNGSILPPIMDQSKTKSAFQMQVFKLPPDLNRTALYPPERFKVDGVLNPEYKCGQPIRVDPAQFPDPSGLQATSLAIASWQIVCNITRAKTRKPKCCVSFSAYYNESVIPCNTCACGCSDTKKCNPKAHALLLPPETLLVPFENRTKKAIAWASIKHHHVPKPLPCGDHCSVSVNWHLLSDYKDGWTARITLFNWDKANFEDWFTAVQLKKATAGYEKAYSFNGTKIPKLDNIIFLQGLKGLNFLVAQRNGTKPEKDPKVPGKQQSVISFKKKHTPDIEVAKGDGFPTRVFFNGEECSLPTQLPLSYGNCHHVNFVVAICLSLLSFVM
;
A
#
# COMPACT_ATOMS: atom_id res chain seq x y z
N MET A 1 -94.35 -66.06 26.98
CA MET A 1 -93.70 -66.46 25.71
C MET A 1 -92.19 -66.26 25.88
N LYS A 2 -91.51 -67.21 26.56
CA LYS A 2 -90.49 -68.16 26.03
C LYS A 2 -89.43 -67.49 25.13
N ARG A 3 -88.11 -67.57 25.35
CA ARG A 3 -87.21 -68.10 26.41
C ARG A 3 -85.77 -67.67 25.99
N ALA A 4 -84.91 -67.25 26.92
CA ALA A 4 -83.67 -67.95 27.35
C ALA A 4 -82.53 -68.01 26.29
N TRP A 5 -81.38 -67.36 26.51
CA TRP A 5 -80.17 -67.80 27.28
C TRP A 5 -79.16 -68.62 26.44
N TRP A 6 -77.94 -68.09 26.37
CA TRP A 6 -76.63 -68.76 26.49
C TRP A 6 -76.00 -69.61 25.34
N VAL A 7 -74.68 -69.34 25.15
CA VAL A 7 -73.54 -70.24 24.78
C VAL A 7 -73.09 -70.27 23.31
N VAL A 8 -72.00 -69.55 22.97
CA VAL A 8 -70.57 -69.97 22.81
C VAL A 8 -70.33 -70.98 21.69
N ILE A 9 -69.50 -70.60 20.69
CA ILE A 9 -68.21 -71.23 20.30
C ILE A 9 -67.72 -70.63 18.96
N THR A 10 -66.63 -69.85 19.09
CA THR A 10 -65.44 -69.75 18.24
C THR A 10 -65.41 -70.45 16.88
N LEU A 11 -65.10 -69.73 15.79
CA LEU A 11 -63.74 -69.67 15.19
C LEU A 11 -63.68 -68.89 13.86
N MET A 12 -62.53 -68.20 13.72
CA MET A 12 -61.80 -67.85 12.49
C MET A 12 -62.07 -66.53 11.74
N PHE A 13 -61.02 -65.71 11.83
CA PHE A 13 -60.41 -64.84 10.81
C PHE A 13 -61.23 -63.68 10.23
N ALA A 14 -61.05 -62.52 10.85
CA ALA A 14 -61.43 -61.23 10.30
C ALA A 14 -60.25 -60.62 9.51
N LEU A 15 -60.50 -60.36 8.22
CA LEU A 15 -59.69 -59.53 7.33
C LEU A 15 -60.65 -58.64 6.53
N PHE A 16 -60.90 -57.43 7.01
CA PHE A 16 -61.50 -56.27 6.32
C PHE A 16 -61.25 -55.09 7.29
N GLY A 17 -60.68 -53.95 6.93
CA GLY A 17 -60.92 -53.16 5.72
C GLY A 17 -61.96 -52.09 6.04
N PHE A 18 -61.53 -50.93 6.58
CA PHE A 18 -61.82 -49.56 6.13
C PHE A 18 -61.75 -48.48 7.25
N ALA A 19 -60.95 -47.47 6.92
CA ALA A 19 -60.88 -46.06 7.35
C ALA A 19 -61.69 -45.56 8.57
N PHE A 20 -61.01 -44.82 9.47
CA PHE A 20 -61.34 -43.41 9.80
C PHE A 20 -60.10 -42.69 10.40
N SER A 21 -59.96 -41.41 10.06
CA SER A 21 -58.85 -40.51 10.34
C SER A 21 -58.57 -40.24 11.82
N LEU A 22 -57.29 -40.10 12.19
CA LEU A 22 -56.84 -39.33 13.37
C LEU A 22 -55.43 -38.76 13.12
N THR A 23 -55.38 -37.43 12.96
CA THR A 23 -54.34 -36.49 13.41
C THR A 23 -52.90 -37.00 13.53
N ARG A 24 -52.02 -36.55 12.60
CA ARG A 24 -50.58 -36.50 12.86
C ARG A 24 -50.29 -35.33 13.81
N ALA A 25 -49.90 -35.64 15.03
CA ALA A 25 -49.09 -34.75 15.84
C ALA A 25 -47.75 -34.55 15.13
N GLN A 26 -47.43 -33.32 14.72
CA GLN A 26 -46.05 -32.93 14.45
C GLN A 26 -45.52 -32.31 15.74
N ASP A 27 -44.73 -33.11 16.43
CA ASP A 27 -43.90 -32.66 17.53
C ASP A 27 -42.73 -31.85 16.95
N ASN A 28 -42.50 -30.67 17.53
CA ASN A 28 -41.42 -29.76 17.15
C ASN A 28 -40.11 -30.32 17.73
N GLY A 29 -39.29 -30.91 16.88
CA GLY A 29 -37.92 -31.33 17.19
C GLY A 29 -36.90 -30.49 16.43
N ASP A 30 -36.32 -29.54 17.15
CA ASP A 30 -35.11 -28.79 16.85
C ASP A 30 -33.89 -29.72 16.69
N GLY A 31 -32.88 -29.32 15.92
CA GLY A 31 -31.59 -30.02 15.79
C GLY A 31 -31.37 -30.79 14.48
N GLY A 32 -31.28 -30.08 13.36
CA GLY A 32 -30.75 -30.65 12.12
C GLY A 32 -29.21 -30.73 12.16
N ASP A 33 -28.67 -31.85 12.62
CA ASP A 33 -27.28 -32.23 12.30
C ASP A 33 -27.16 -32.36 10.77
N GLN A 34 -26.47 -31.40 10.14
CA GLN A 34 -26.09 -31.48 8.74
C GLN A 34 -25.08 -32.60 8.56
N GLN A 35 -25.55 -33.78 8.19
CA GLN A 35 -24.68 -34.86 7.73
C GLN A 35 -23.89 -34.37 6.49
N PRO A 36 -22.54 -34.45 6.48
CA PRO A 36 -21.75 -33.98 5.36
C PRO A 36 -22.13 -34.71 4.07
N ALA A 37 -22.25 -33.97 2.96
CA ALA A 37 -22.52 -34.56 1.65
C ALA A 37 -21.44 -35.61 1.30
N ALA A 38 -21.86 -36.74 0.72
CA ALA A 38 -20.95 -37.82 0.36
C ALA A 38 -19.85 -37.32 -0.61
N PRO A 39 -18.57 -37.69 -0.41
CA PRO A 39 -17.49 -37.22 -1.25
C PRO A 39 -17.64 -37.70 -2.69
N THR A 40 -17.34 -36.83 -3.64
CA THR A 40 -17.42 -37.16 -5.07
C THR A 40 -16.37 -38.22 -5.46
N PRO A 41 -16.55 -39.01 -6.54
CA PRO A 41 -15.53 -39.96 -6.99
C PRO A 41 -14.15 -39.32 -7.22
N ALA A 42 -14.14 -38.09 -7.76
CA ALA A 42 -12.90 -37.35 -7.97
C ALA A 42 -12.19 -36.91 -6.67
N GLN A 43 -12.95 -36.73 -5.59
CA GLN A 43 -12.41 -36.47 -4.25
C GLN A 43 -11.92 -37.75 -3.59
N GLN A 44 -12.63 -38.88 -3.79
CA GLN A 44 -12.23 -40.19 -3.27
C GLN A 44 -10.91 -40.67 -3.89
N ASP A 45 -10.71 -40.43 -5.18
CA ASP A 45 -9.49 -40.83 -5.91
C ASP A 45 -8.30 -39.88 -5.67
N CYS A 46 -8.45 -38.83 -4.86
CA CYS A 46 -7.41 -37.83 -4.65
C CYS A 46 -6.53 -38.16 -3.43
N ASP A 47 -5.25 -38.46 -3.64
CA ASP A 47 -4.22 -38.54 -2.60
C ASP A 47 -3.42 -37.22 -2.52
N GLY A 48 -3.98 -36.22 -1.83
CA GLY A 48 -3.37 -34.89 -1.74
C GLY A 48 -4.36 -33.80 -1.32
N ILE A 49 -4.32 -32.66 -2.02
CA ILE A 49 -5.26 -31.55 -1.78
C ILE A 49 -6.27 -31.52 -2.91
N TYR A 50 -7.51 -31.84 -2.57
CA TYR A 50 -8.64 -31.72 -3.48
C TYR A 50 -9.18 -30.30 -3.43
N MET A 51 -9.30 -29.65 -4.59
CA MET A 51 -9.94 -28.35 -4.71
C MET A 51 -11.09 -28.43 -5.69
N SER A 52 -12.20 -27.77 -5.38
CA SER A 52 -13.32 -27.61 -6.27
C SER A 52 -13.89 -26.19 -6.24
N TYR A 53 -14.53 -25.80 -7.33
CA TYR A 53 -15.29 -24.57 -7.49
C TYR A 53 -16.61 -24.91 -8.14
N ASP A 54 -17.69 -24.61 -7.44
CA ASP A 54 -19.06 -24.91 -7.81
C ASP A 54 -19.83 -23.62 -8.04
N PHE A 55 -20.35 -23.46 -9.25
CA PHE A 55 -21.25 -22.36 -9.56
C PHE A 55 -22.66 -22.69 -9.07
N GLU A 56 -23.23 -21.86 -8.20
CA GLU A 56 -24.54 -22.13 -7.60
C GLU A 56 -25.67 -21.48 -8.38
N SER A 57 -25.58 -20.17 -8.59
CA SER A 57 -26.68 -19.41 -9.19
C SER A 57 -26.23 -18.08 -9.76
N ARG A 58 -27.03 -17.57 -10.70
CA ARG A 58 -27.02 -16.17 -11.11
C ARG A 58 -28.41 -15.59 -11.23
N ARG A 59 -28.52 -14.29 -11.02
CA ARG A 59 -29.73 -13.51 -11.28
C ARG A 59 -29.41 -12.21 -11.99
N LYS A 60 -30.28 -11.82 -12.91
CA LYS A 60 -30.17 -10.55 -13.63
C LYS A 60 -30.40 -9.41 -12.64
N ILE A 61 -29.57 -8.37 -12.69
CA ILE A 61 -29.70 -7.19 -11.82
C ILE A 61 -29.72 -5.90 -12.64
N TYR A 62 -30.14 -4.79 -12.03
CA TYR A 62 -30.16 -3.48 -12.67
C TYR A 62 -28.73 -2.99 -13.02
N PRO A 63 -28.56 -2.21 -14.10
CA PRO A 63 -29.58 -1.85 -15.09
C PRO A 63 -29.93 -3.04 -16.00
N PHE A 64 -31.20 -3.14 -16.41
CA PHE A 64 -31.63 -4.16 -17.37
C PHE A 64 -31.32 -3.70 -18.79
N LEU A 65 -30.23 -4.20 -19.35
CA LEU A 65 -29.75 -3.90 -20.68
C LEU A 65 -30.19 -4.97 -21.68
N LYS A 66 -30.39 -4.53 -22.93
CA LYS A 66 -30.59 -5.45 -24.08
C LYS A 66 -29.28 -6.09 -24.54
N ASN A 67 -28.15 -5.40 -24.36
CA ASN A 67 -26.83 -5.92 -24.68
C ASN A 67 -26.38 -6.92 -23.60
N ALA A 68 -26.32 -8.20 -23.95
CA ALA A 68 -25.96 -9.30 -23.06
C ALA A 68 -24.54 -9.21 -22.49
N GLU A 69 -23.59 -8.60 -23.21
CA GLU A 69 -22.20 -8.47 -22.74
C GLU A 69 -22.06 -7.40 -21.65
N LYS A 70 -22.89 -6.35 -21.74
CA LYS A 70 -22.91 -5.25 -20.76
C LYS A 70 -23.86 -5.52 -19.59
N GLN A 71 -24.73 -6.52 -19.70
CA GLN A 71 -25.69 -6.88 -18.66
C GLN A 71 -24.97 -7.41 -17.41
N ALA A 72 -25.25 -6.80 -16.26
CA ALA A 72 -24.77 -7.26 -14.96
C ALA A 72 -25.61 -8.44 -14.45
N TRP A 73 -24.93 -9.45 -13.89
CA TRP A 73 -25.54 -10.59 -13.23
C TRP A 73 -24.94 -10.75 -11.84
N ALA A 74 -25.77 -10.77 -10.80
CA ALA A 74 -25.30 -11.19 -9.48
C ALA A 74 -25.10 -12.70 -9.49
N PHE A 75 -24.00 -13.19 -8.94
CA PHE A 75 -23.69 -14.61 -8.86
C PHE A 75 -23.37 -15.06 -7.44
N LYS A 76 -23.60 -16.35 -7.20
CA LYS A 76 -23.13 -17.09 -6.03
C LYS A 76 -22.38 -18.34 -6.48
N SER A 77 -21.30 -18.65 -5.78
CA SER A 77 -20.48 -19.83 -6.03
C SER A 77 -19.73 -20.22 -4.76
N THR A 78 -19.40 -21.50 -4.62
CA THR A 78 -18.62 -22.00 -3.50
C THR A 78 -17.34 -22.64 -4.00
N ALA A 79 -16.22 -22.43 -3.30
CA ALA A 79 -15.01 -23.23 -3.46
C ALA A 79 -14.75 -24.07 -2.22
N HIS A 80 -14.35 -25.32 -2.43
CA HIS A 80 -13.92 -26.22 -1.38
C HIS A 80 -12.45 -26.57 -1.54
N ILE A 81 -11.72 -26.59 -0.43
CA ILE A 81 -10.35 -27.08 -0.34
C ILE A 81 -10.36 -28.16 0.73
N VAL A 82 -10.09 -29.39 0.36
CA VAL A 82 -10.14 -30.56 1.25
C VAL A 82 -8.77 -31.22 1.26
N ASN A 83 -8.23 -31.47 2.45
CA ASN A 83 -7.04 -32.28 2.62
C ASN A 83 -7.41 -33.75 2.70
N THR A 84 -7.21 -34.47 1.59
CA THR A 84 -7.41 -35.92 1.50
C THR A 84 -6.09 -36.69 1.62
N GLY A 85 -4.97 -35.98 1.75
CA GLY A 85 -3.64 -36.56 1.84
C GLY A 85 -3.19 -36.87 3.27
N THR A 86 -1.97 -37.38 3.38
CA THR A 86 -1.35 -37.81 4.65
C THR A 86 -0.57 -36.72 5.37
N TYR A 87 -0.55 -35.49 4.84
CA TYR A 87 0.21 -34.37 5.39
C TYR A 87 -0.66 -33.13 5.57
N GLU A 88 -0.45 -32.39 6.65
CA GLU A 88 -1.16 -31.14 6.90
C GLU A 88 -0.83 -30.10 5.81
N LEU A 89 -1.87 -29.43 5.29
CA LEU A 89 -1.70 -28.26 4.43
C LEU A 89 -1.74 -27.01 5.30
N LYS A 90 -0.57 -26.40 5.53
CA LYS A 90 -0.45 -25.19 6.32
C LYS A 90 -0.64 -23.94 5.49
N ALA A 91 -1.30 -22.95 6.07
CA ALA A 91 -1.56 -21.64 5.48
C ALA A 91 -1.97 -21.74 4.01
N TRP A 92 -3.07 -22.44 3.75
CA TRP A 92 -3.51 -22.71 2.39
C TRP A 92 -3.71 -21.41 1.61
N LYS A 93 -3.26 -21.41 0.36
CA LYS A 93 -3.35 -20.28 -0.55
C LYS A 93 -3.79 -20.79 -1.91
N ILE A 94 -4.87 -20.23 -2.43
CA ILE A 94 -5.39 -20.59 -3.75
C ILE A 94 -5.43 -19.39 -4.67
N TYR A 95 -5.44 -19.67 -5.97
CA TYR A 95 -5.70 -18.70 -7.02
C TYR A 95 -6.94 -19.14 -7.81
N ILE A 96 -7.89 -18.23 -7.97
CA ILE A 96 -9.07 -18.41 -8.81
C ILE A 96 -8.95 -17.44 -9.99
N GLY A 97 -8.86 -17.99 -11.20
CA GLY A 97 -8.74 -17.23 -12.44
C GLY A 97 -10.08 -16.76 -12.98
N PHE A 98 -10.79 -15.89 -12.25
CA PHE A 98 -11.96 -15.16 -12.77
C PHE A 98 -11.64 -14.51 -14.13
N GLN A 99 -12.61 -14.47 -15.05
CA GLN A 99 -12.38 -14.12 -16.47
C GLN A 99 -13.53 -13.37 -17.16
N HIS A 100 -14.59 -13.06 -16.44
CA HIS A 100 -15.83 -12.45 -16.91
C HIS A 100 -16.08 -11.07 -16.28
N LYS A 101 -15.01 -10.32 -16.03
CA LYS A 101 -15.03 -8.98 -15.38
C LYS A 101 -15.75 -9.01 -14.03
N GLU A 102 -15.50 -10.06 -13.27
CA GLU A 102 -16.19 -10.30 -12.01
C GLU A 102 -15.75 -9.27 -10.97
N ILE A 103 -16.73 -8.78 -10.22
CA ILE A 103 -16.56 -7.91 -9.06
C ILE A 103 -17.06 -8.70 -7.85
N LEU A 104 -16.17 -9.11 -6.96
CA LEU A 104 -16.59 -9.75 -5.71
C LEU A 104 -17.11 -8.69 -4.75
N VAL A 105 -18.20 -9.01 -4.06
CA VAL A 105 -18.79 -8.20 -2.97
C VAL A 105 -18.55 -8.88 -1.61
N GLY A 106 -18.27 -10.17 -1.60
CA GLY A 106 -17.82 -10.89 -0.40
C GLY A 106 -17.27 -12.27 -0.71
N ALA A 107 -16.39 -12.76 0.17
CA ALA A 107 -15.81 -14.09 0.13
C ALA A 107 -15.75 -14.67 1.55
N THR A 108 -16.86 -15.22 2.05
CA THR A 108 -16.92 -15.78 3.42
C THR A 108 -15.97 -16.96 3.55
N GLY A 109 -15.14 -16.99 4.60
CA GLY A 109 -14.15 -18.04 4.85
C GLY A 109 -12.76 -17.76 4.28
N ALA A 110 -12.58 -16.67 3.52
CA ALA A 110 -11.29 -16.28 2.96
C ALA A 110 -11.06 -14.76 2.96
N VAL A 111 -9.81 -14.35 2.76
CA VAL A 111 -9.38 -12.97 2.54
C VAL A 111 -8.67 -12.82 1.19
N LEU A 112 -8.86 -11.67 0.54
CA LEU A 112 -8.15 -11.32 -0.69
C LEU A 112 -6.70 -10.94 -0.35
N MET A 113 -5.74 -11.62 -0.96
CA MET A 113 -4.32 -11.39 -0.70
C MET A 113 -3.75 -10.17 -1.43
N ASN A 114 -4.49 -9.62 -2.40
CA ASN A 114 -4.05 -8.46 -3.18
C ASN A 114 -4.31 -7.12 -2.46
N GLY A 115 -4.96 -7.14 -1.29
CA GLY A 115 -5.23 -5.94 -0.49
C GLY A 115 -6.30 -5.02 -1.07
N ASP A 116 -7.18 -5.53 -1.94
CA ASP A 116 -8.34 -4.78 -2.43
C ASP A 116 -9.55 -5.01 -1.52
N ASP A 117 -10.29 -3.94 -1.23
CA ASP A 117 -11.52 -3.99 -0.43
C ASP A 117 -12.69 -4.47 -1.29
N PHE A 118 -13.66 -5.17 -0.68
CA PHE A 118 -14.93 -5.43 -1.34
C PHE A 118 -15.75 -4.13 -1.45
N PRO A 119 -16.36 -3.81 -2.61
CA PRO A 119 -16.37 -4.63 -3.83
C PRO A 119 -15.03 -4.57 -4.61
N ALA A 120 -14.46 -5.73 -4.91
CA ALA A 120 -13.14 -5.87 -5.52
C ALA A 120 -13.25 -6.36 -6.97
N ASP A 121 -12.60 -5.66 -7.90
CA ASP A 121 -12.47 -6.11 -9.30
C ASP A 121 -11.46 -7.25 -9.38
N VAL A 122 -11.95 -8.45 -9.71
CA VAL A 122 -11.15 -9.66 -9.79
C VAL A 122 -11.13 -10.25 -11.20
N GLY A 123 -11.52 -9.51 -12.23
CA GLY A 123 -11.69 -10.04 -13.59
C GLY A 123 -10.44 -10.68 -14.24
N ASN A 124 -9.25 -10.50 -13.65
CA ASN A 124 -7.99 -11.14 -14.06
C ASN A 124 -7.55 -12.28 -13.10
N GLY A 125 -8.47 -12.72 -12.25
CA GLY A 125 -8.25 -13.66 -11.16
C GLY A 125 -7.75 -12.99 -9.88
N THR A 126 -7.83 -13.75 -8.78
CA THR A 126 -7.46 -13.29 -7.45
C THR A 126 -6.83 -14.40 -6.61
N TYR A 127 -6.02 -13.99 -5.65
CA TYR A 127 -5.39 -14.86 -4.65
C TYR A 127 -6.16 -14.78 -3.35
N LEU A 128 -6.44 -15.95 -2.75
CA LEU A 128 -7.23 -16.08 -1.54
C LEU A 128 -6.47 -16.93 -0.51
N SER A 129 -6.68 -16.61 0.76
CA SER A 129 -6.18 -17.34 1.93
C SER A 129 -7.24 -17.40 3.01
N GLY A 130 -7.15 -18.35 3.94
CA GLY A 130 -8.13 -18.50 5.02
C GLY A 130 -8.20 -17.30 5.97
N SER A 131 -9.41 -16.92 6.38
CA SER A 131 -9.66 -15.80 7.32
C SER A 131 -9.66 -16.23 8.79
N GLY A 132 -9.91 -17.51 9.08
CA GLY A 132 -9.94 -18.08 10.44
C GLY A 132 -9.33 -19.48 10.53
N GLN A 133 -9.58 -20.33 9.53
CA GLN A 133 -8.93 -21.64 9.37
C GLN A 133 -7.89 -21.56 8.26
N THR A 134 -6.65 -21.32 8.63
CA THR A 134 -5.52 -21.20 7.70
C THR A 134 -4.87 -22.54 7.39
N ASP A 135 -5.04 -23.54 8.26
CA ASP A 135 -4.47 -24.88 8.10
C ASP A 135 -5.55 -25.92 7.90
N LEU A 136 -5.30 -26.89 7.04
CA LEU A 136 -6.11 -28.10 6.89
C LEU A 136 -5.33 -29.29 7.47
N LYS A 137 -5.87 -29.86 8.54
CA LYS A 137 -5.32 -31.06 9.17
C LYS A 137 -5.52 -32.28 8.27
N THR A 138 -4.99 -33.43 8.69
CA THR A 138 -5.17 -34.70 7.99
C THR A 138 -6.34 -35.48 8.59
N SER A 139 -7.07 -36.23 7.78
CA SER A 139 -8.13 -37.13 8.28
C SER A 139 -7.62 -38.15 9.30
N ILE A 140 -6.33 -38.50 9.23
CA ILE A 140 -5.65 -39.40 10.17
C ILE A 140 -5.62 -38.79 11.58
N SER A 141 -5.25 -37.51 11.70
CA SER A 141 -5.10 -36.83 12.99
C SER A 141 -6.42 -36.30 13.56
N THR A 142 -7.49 -36.27 12.76
CA THR A 142 -8.79 -35.71 13.14
C THR A 142 -9.93 -36.72 13.11
N ALA A 143 -9.64 -38.01 12.91
CA ALA A 143 -10.64 -39.07 12.74
C ALA A 143 -11.70 -38.74 11.67
N GLY A 144 -11.31 -38.03 10.61
CA GLY A 144 -12.20 -37.64 9.51
C GLY A 144 -13.08 -36.42 9.76
N ASP A 145 -12.81 -35.61 10.78
CA ASP A 145 -13.57 -34.38 11.04
C ASP A 145 -13.37 -33.34 9.91
N TYR A 146 -14.41 -33.20 9.07
CA TYR A 146 -14.47 -32.28 7.93
C TYR A 146 -14.28 -30.81 8.32
N THR A 147 -14.67 -30.41 9.53
CA THR A 147 -14.48 -29.02 9.98
C THR A 147 -12.99 -28.65 10.14
N GLN A 148 -12.11 -29.64 10.26
CA GLN A 148 -10.67 -29.44 10.47
C GLN A 148 -9.82 -29.76 9.23
N ILE A 149 -10.36 -30.52 8.27
CA ILE A 149 -9.66 -30.93 7.04
C ILE A 149 -10.15 -30.21 5.79
N GLN A 150 -11.25 -29.45 5.88
CA GLN A 150 -11.83 -28.68 4.78
C GLN A 150 -11.90 -27.18 5.10
N ALA A 151 -11.62 -26.35 4.10
CA ALA A 151 -12.02 -24.95 4.06
C ALA A 151 -13.08 -24.73 2.97
N GLN A 152 -14.13 -24.01 3.31
CA GLN A 152 -15.19 -23.61 2.38
C GLN A 152 -15.18 -22.09 2.20
N ILE A 153 -15.23 -21.64 0.95
CA ILE A 153 -15.24 -20.23 0.59
C ILE A 153 -16.51 -19.94 -0.20
N GLN A 154 -17.37 -19.10 0.33
CA GLN A 154 -18.61 -18.69 -0.33
C GLN A 154 -18.43 -17.32 -0.98
N PHE A 155 -18.52 -17.26 -2.30
CA PHE A 155 -18.41 -16.03 -3.06
C PHE A 155 -19.77 -15.43 -3.38
N SER A 156 -19.84 -14.11 -3.24
CA SER A 156 -20.93 -13.30 -3.77
C SER A 156 -20.35 -12.16 -4.59
N GLY A 157 -20.94 -11.89 -5.76
CA GLY A 157 -20.39 -10.87 -6.65
C GLY A 157 -21.28 -10.55 -7.84
N THR A 158 -20.77 -9.70 -8.72
CA THR A 158 -21.36 -9.35 -10.02
C THR A 158 -20.44 -9.82 -11.14
N MET A 159 -21.00 -10.26 -12.27
CA MET A 159 -20.25 -10.67 -13.46
C MET A 159 -20.92 -10.16 -14.75
N PHE A 160 -20.17 -10.20 -15.85
CA PHE A 160 -20.57 -9.69 -17.17
C PHE A 160 -20.23 -10.68 -18.29
N GLY A 161 -20.73 -10.47 -19.50
CA GLY A 161 -20.20 -11.18 -20.69
C GLY A 161 -20.63 -12.63 -20.90
N VAL A 162 -21.43 -13.25 -20.01
CA VAL A 162 -21.85 -14.67 -20.15
C VAL A 162 -23.34 -14.78 -20.50
N LYS A 163 -23.63 -15.46 -21.62
CA LYS A 163 -25.00 -15.71 -22.07
C LYS A 163 -25.77 -16.61 -21.08
N PRO A 164 -27.11 -16.49 -20.97
CA PRO A 164 -27.94 -17.28 -20.05
C PRO A 164 -27.85 -18.81 -20.18
N SER A 165 -27.39 -19.33 -21.31
CA SER A 165 -27.16 -20.78 -21.52
C SER A 165 -25.80 -21.29 -21.02
N GLY A 166 -24.81 -20.40 -20.83
CA GLY A 166 -23.46 -20.79 -20.38
C GLY A 166 -23.30 -20.66 -18.87
N VAL A 167 -22.68 -21.66 -18.23
CA VAL A 167 -22.29 -21.57 -16.82
C VAL A 167 -20.95 -20.84 -16.72
N PRO A 168 -20.88 -19.70 -16.02
CA PRO A 168 -19.66 -18.91 -15.90
C PRO A 168 -18.70 -19.64 -14.97
N MET A 169 -17.61 -20.17 -15.54
CA MET A 169 -16.57 -20.87 -14.80
C MET A 169 -15.30 -20.04 -14.79
N PRO A 170 -14.49 -20.07 -13.73
CA PRO A 170 -13.16 -19.48 -13.75
C PRO A 170 -12.30 -20.16 -14.82
N LYS A 171 -11.31 -19.45 -15.32
CA LYS A 171 -10.31 -19.96 -16.27
C LYS A 171 -9.49 -21.12 -15.69
N THR A 172 -9.21 -21.05 -14.39
CA THR A 172 -8.48 -22.09 -13.65
C THR A 172 -8.69 -21.91 -12.16
N ILE A 173 -8.53 -23.00 -11.40
CA ILE A 173 -8.28 -22.98 -9.95
C ILE A 173 -6.89 -23.58 -9.71
N ARG A 174 -6.10 -23.00 -8.80
CA ARG A 174 -4.72 -23.46 -8.52
C ARG A 174 -4.37 -23.35 -7.05
N LEU A 175 -3.66 -24.35 -6.54
CA LEU A 175 -3.03 -24.31 -5.24
C LEU A 175 -1.70 -23.58 -5.41
N VAL A 176 -1.46 -22.58 -4.57
CA VAL A 176 -0.28 -21.70 -4.64
C VAL A 176 0.77 -22.12 -3.61
N ASN A 177 0.42 -23.00 -2.67
CA ASN A 177 1.36 -23.56 -1.71
C ASN A 177 2.49 -24.31 -2.42
N ASP A 178 3.72 -24.06 -1.98
CA ASP A 178 4.90 -24.74 -2.50
C ASP A 178 4.88 -26.24 -2.19
N GLY A 179 5.54 -27.02 -3.05
CA GLY A 179 5.70 -28.45 -2.83
C GLY A 179 4.54 -29.34 -3.30
N TYR A 180 3.54 -28.77 -3.97
CA TYR A 180 2.46 -29.51 -4.63
C TYR A 180 2.54 -29.40 -6.15
N LYS A 181 2.17 -30.48 -6.84
CA LYS A 181 2.00 -30.53 -8.30
C LYS A 181 0.52 -30.69 -8.59
N CYS A 182 -0.06 -29.67 -9.24
CA CYS A 182 -1.45 -29.68 -9.66
C CYS A 182 -1.52 -29.84 -11.19
N PRO A 183 -2.28 -30.81 -11.72
CA PRO A 183 -2.59 -30.86 -13.14
C PRO A 183 -3.56 -29.74 -13.53
N SER A 184 -3.85 -29.61 -14.82
CA SER A 184 -4.91 -28.71 -15.30
C SER A 184 -6.27 -29.12 -14.71
N PRO A 185 -7.09 -28.16 -14.23
CA PRO A 185 -8.40 -28.48 -13.66
C PRO A 185 -9.33 -29.16 -14.66
N THR A 186 -10.12 -30.11 -14.17
CA THR A 186 -11.17 -30.76 -14.96
C THR A 186 -12.49 -30.02 -14.75
N ASN A 187 -13.25 -29.82 -15.83
CA ASN A 187 -14.55 -29.13 -15.79
C ASN A 187 -15.68 -30.11 -16.10
N ARG A 188 -16.68 -30.20 -15.22
CA ARG A 188 -17.87 -31.03 -15.38
C ARG A 188 -19.11 -30.23 -14.96
N LYS A 189 -20.00 -29.95 -15.93
CA LYS A 189 -21.37 -29.43 -15.75
C LYS A 189 -21.54 -28.49 -14.53
N GLY A 190 -20.84 -27.35 -14.54
CA GLY A 190 -20.97 -26.29 -13.52
C GLY A 190 -20.08 -26.44 -12.28
N SER A 191 -19.21 -27.45 -12.27
CA SER A 191 -18.16 -27.65 -11.28
C SER A 191 -16.79 -27.77 -11.95
N MET A 192 -15.76 -27.20 -11.34
CA MET A 192 -14.36 -27.35 -11.72
C MET A 192 -13.59 -27.92 -10.54
N TYR A 193 -12.80 -28.97 -10.76
CA TYR A 193 -12.03 -29.59 -9.69
C TYR A 193 -10.61 -29.96 -10.13
N VAL A 194 -9.72 -30.10 -9.15
CA VAL A 194 -8.34 -30.52 -9.35
C VAL A 194 -7.83 -31.23 -8.10
N CYS A 195 -7.03 -32.28 -8.28
CA CYS A 195 -6.30 -32.94 -7.21
C CYS A 195 -4.81 -32.55 -7.30
N CYS A 196 -4.29 -31.92 -6.25
CA CYS A 196 -2.89 -31.50 -6.15
C CYS A 196 -2.11 -32.49 -5.29
N VAL A 197 -1.16 -33.19 -5.88
CA VAL A 197 -0.37 -34.21 -5.19
C VAL A 197 0.96 -33.64 -4.72
N ARG A 198 1.43 -34.05 -3.55
CA ARG A 198 2.70 -33.57 -3.00
C ARG A 198 3.86 -34.01 -3.90
N ASN A 199 4.80 -33.11 -4.15
CA ASN A 199 6.02 -33.39 -4.91
C ASN A 199 7.06 -34.10 -4.01
N PRO A 200 7.40 -35.38 -4.25
CA PRO A 200 8.34 -36.12 -3.40
C PRO A 200 9.75 -35.52 -3.37
N LYS A 201 10.12 -34.78 -4.42
CA LYS A 201 11.44 -34.13 -4.55
C LYS A 201 11.53 -32.78 -3.84
N PHE A 202 10.42 -32.27 -3.29
CA PHE A 202 10.40 -30.98 -2.61
C PHE A 202 10.86 -31.15 -1.15
N LYS A 203 12.09 -30.72 -0.86
CA LYS A 203 12.58 -30.56 0.51
C LYS A 203 11.99 -29.26 1.07
N ALA A 204 10.89 -29.37 1.80
CA ALA A 204 10.33 -28.23 2.51
C ALA A 204 11.35 -27.72 3.54
N ASN A 205 11.68 -26.43 3.52
CA ASN A 205 12.14 -25.77 4.74
C ASN A 205 10.95 -25.81 5.68
N VAL A 206 10.94 -26.76 6.61
CA VAL A 206 9.86 -26.94 7.57
C VAL A 206 9.85 -25.76 8.52
N THR A 207 9.25 -24.65 8.09
CA THR A 207 8.73 -23.66 9.02
C THR A 207 7.50 -24.32 9.63
N LYS A 208 7.63 -24.75 10.89
CA LYS A 208 6.60 -25.49 11.63
C LYS A 208 5.34 -24.65 11.92
N THR A 209 5.16 -23.51 11.30
CA THR A 209 4.27 -22.48 11.79
C THR A 209 2.91 -22.52 11.08
N LYS A 210 1.83 -22.37 11.85
CA LYS A 210 0.43 -22.32 11.38
C LYS A 210 0.07 -20.98 10.69
N PHE A 211 1.08 -20.14 10.52
CA PHE A 211 0.95 -18.73 10.20
C PHE A 211 1.59 -18.45 8.84
N LEU A 212 1.09 -17.42 8.16
CA LEU A 212 1.67 -17.02 6.88
C LEU A 212 3.08 -16.46 7.11
N PRO A 213 4.03 -16.71 6.19
CA PRO A 213 5.36 -16.15 6.28
C PRO A 213 5.29 -14.61 6.17
N ARG A 214 6.18 -13.93 6.90
CA ARG A 214 6.29 -12.47 6.81
C ARG A 214 6.65 -12.06 5.38
N GLN A 215 5.89 -11.11 4.85
CA GLN A 215 6.04 -10.59 3.51
C GLN A 215 6.95 -9.35 3.49
N LYS A 216 7.55 -9.07 2.33
CA LYS A 216 8.36 -7.88 2.10
C LYS A 216 7.52 -6.78 1.45
N GLY A 217 7.75 -5.53 1.84
CA GLY A 217 7.27 -4.34 1.15
C GLY A 217 8.14 -3.14 1.47
N ASP A 218 7.80 -1.97 0.93
CA ASP A 218 8.55 -0.73 1.16
C ASP A 218 8.47 -0.25 2.62
N LEU A 219 7.31 -0.44 3.25
CA LEU A 219 7.07 -0.19 4.66
C LEU A 219 6.25 -1.36 5.22
N THR A 220 6.62 -1.87 6.38
CA THR A 220 5.84 -2.90 7.08
C THR A 220 5.37 -2.37 8.42
N ILE A 221 4.12 -2.65 8.76
CA ILE A 221 3.54 -2.33 10.06
C ILE A 221 3.21 -3.65 10.76
N ALA A 222 3.78 -3.87 11.93
CA ALA A 222 3.45 -4.98 12.80
C ALA A 222 2.45 -4.52 13.86
N TYR A 223 1.40 -5.30 14.07
CA TYR A 223 0.44 -5.14 15.15
C TYR A 223 0.54 -6.36 16.06
N ASP A 224 1.16 -6.17 17.22
CA ASP A 224 1.52 -7.27 18.12
C ASP A 224 0.81 -7.10 19.47
N VAL A 225 -0.11 -8.01 19.81
CA VAL A 225 -0.75 -8.06 21.12
C VAL A 225 0.19 -8.71 22.12
N ILE A 226 0.69 -7.92 23.06
CA ILE A 226 1.69 -8.34 24.05
C ILE A 226 1.07 -8.72 25.39
N GLN A 227 -0.14 -8.24 25.70
CA GLN A 227 -0.93 -8.66 26.87
C GLN A 227 -2.41 -8.75 26.49
N ALA A 228 -3.13 -9.74 27.01
CA ALA A 228 -4.57 -9.91 26.75
C ALA A 228 -5.33 -10.19 28.04
N TYR A 229 -6.35 -9.36 28.29
CA TYR A 229 -7.33 -9.49 29.34
C TYR A 229 -8.69 -9.80 28.69
N GLU A 230 -9.74 -9.98 29.49
CA GLU A 230 -11.07 -10.28 28.98
C GLU A 230 -11.60 -9.09 28.16
N ASN A 231 -11.68 -7.92 28.77
CA ASN A 231 -12.30 -6.75 28.17
C ASN A 231 -11.33 -5.80 27.44
N ASN A 232 -10.02 -6.01 27.55
CA ASN A 232 -9.01 -5.15 26.93
C ASN A 232 -7.70 -5.91 26.62
N TYR A 233 -6.83 -5.31 25.83
CA TYR A 233 -5.50 -5.84 25.53
C TYR A 233 -4.49 -4.71 25.31
N LEU A 234 -3.21 -5.04 25.47
CA LEU A 234 -2.10 -4.12 25.18
C LEU A 234 -1.46 -4.55 23.85
N ALA A 235 -1.44 -3.65 22.88
CA ALA A 235 -0.83 -3.87 21.58
C ALA A 235 0.39 -2.96 21.39
N GLN A 236 1.46 -3.51 20.82
CA GLN A 236 2.58 -2.76 20.29
C GLN A 236 2.45 -2.67 18.77
N VAL A 237 2.50 -1.45 18.25
CA VAL A 237 2.54 -1.18 16.82
C VAL A 237 3.96 -0.79 16.45
N THR A 238 4.56 -1.47 15.48
CA THR A 238 5.91 -1.17 14.98
C THR A 238 5.88 -0.94 13.49
N MET A 239 6.27 0.26 13.05
CA MET A 239 6.50 0.59 11.64
C MET A 239 7.97 0.45 11.32
N GLU A 240 8.30 -0.28 10.26
CA GLU A 240 9.66 -0.50 9.78
C GLU A 240 9.76 -0.13 8.30
N ASN A 241 10.63 0.84 7.99
CA ASN A 241 10.92 1.25 6.64
C ASN A 241 11.99 0.35 6.03
N CYS A 242 11.59 -0.39 5.01
CA CYS A 242 12.44 -1.30 4.27
C CYS A 242 12.84 -0.72 2.90
N SER A 243 12.26 0.42 2.51
CA SER A 243 12.51 1.05 1.23
C SER A 243 13.88 1.74 1.21
N PRO A 244 14.70 1.55 0.16
CA PRO A 244 16.04 2.11 0.12
C PRO A 244 16.06 3.63 0.01
N LEU A 245 15.00 4.22 -0.57
CA LEU A 245 14.83 5.67 -0.73
C LEU A 245 13.53 6.17 -0.09
N GLY A 246 12.67 5.31 0.44
CA GLY A 246 11.47 5.76 1.15
C GLY A 246 11.84 6.45 2.46
N ARG A 247 11.06 7.46 2.84
CA ARG A 247 11.18 8.15 4.12
C ARG A 247 9.81 8.62 4.56
N LEU A 248 9.61 8.63 5.87
CA LEU A 248 8.46 9.27 6.50
C LEU A 248 8.97 10.36 7.45
N ASP A 249 8.35 11.53 7.35
CA ASP A 249 8.57 12.67 8.24
C ASP A 249 7.23 13.12 8.79
N HIS A 250 7.14 13.26 10.11
CA HIS A 250 5.88 13.54 10.83
C HIS A 250 4.77 12.60 10.35
N TRP A 251 5.03 11.29 10.42
CA TRP A 251 4.06 10.32 9.98
C TRP A 251 2.74 10.47 10.74
N ASN A 252 1.63 10.34 10.02
CA ASN A 252 0.32 10.10 10.58
C ASN A 252 -0.12 8.71 10.17
N LEU A 253 -0.43 7.89 11.17
CA LEU A 253 -0.97 6.55 10.99
C LEU A 253 -2.47 6.58 11.26
N THR A 254 -3.23 6.00 10.34
CA THR A 254 -4.68 5.87 10.43
C THR A 254 -5.07 4.43 10.14
N TRP A 255 -6.17 3.98 10.73
CA TRP A 255 -6.81 2.70 10.48
C TRP A 255 -8.30 2.81 10.80
N GLU A 256 -9.06 1.73 10.63
CA GLU A 256 -10.47 1.65 10.97
C GLU A 256 -10.73 0.52 11.98
N TRP A 257 -11.39 0.86 13.09
CA TRP A 257 -11.92 -0.11 14.04
C TRP A 257 -13.15 -0.79 13.46
N MET A 258 -13.18 -2.12 13.49
CA MET A 258 -14.23 -2.91 12.85
C MET A 258 -15.28 -3.42 13.84
N ARG A 259 -14.95 -3.45 15.14
CA ARG A 259 -15.77 -4.09 16.18
C ARG A 259 -16.01 -3.16 17.38
N GLY A 260 -15.92 -1.85 17.15
CA GLY A 260 -16.22 -0.82 18.16
C GLY A 260 -15.15 -0.68 19.24
N GLU A 261 -13.93 -1.13 18.96
CA GLU A 261 -12.79 -0.93 19.83
C GLU A 261 -12.44 0.55 19.98
N PHE A 262 -11.81 0.92 21.09
CA PHE A 262 -11.35 2.28 21.34
C PHE A 262 -10.01 2.32 22.10
N ILE A 263 -9.31 3.44 21.98
CA ILE A 263 -7.98 3.63 22.57
C ILE A 263 -8.13 4.24 23.96
N TYR A 264 -7.79 3.46 24.99
CA TYR A 264 -7.84 3.93 26.37
C TYR A 264 -6.60 4.75 26.72
N ASN A 265 -5.40 4.22 26.51
CA ASN A 265 -4.14 4.95 26.71
C ASN A 265 -3.08 4.56 25.67
N MET A 266 -2.02 5.37 25.57
CA MET A 266 -0.92 5.17 24.62
C MET A 266 0.43 5.56 25.23
N LYS A 267 1.49 4.91 24.77
CA LYS A 267 2.90 5.28 25.00
C LYS A 267 3.68 5.23 23.70
N GLY A 268 4.58 6.19 23.47
CA GLY A 268 5.39 6.33 22.26
C GLY A 268 4.71 7.11 21.14
N ALA A 269 3.40 7.35 21.22
CA ALA A 269 2.62 8.07 20.22
C ALA A 269 1.39 8.73 20.88
N TYR A 270 0.70 9.58 20.14
CA TYR A 270 -0.52 10.26 20.58
C TYR A 270 -1.54 10.38 19.44
N PRO A 271 -2.85 10.37 19.73
CA PRO A 271 -3.87 10.72 18.75
C PRO A 271 -3.92 12.25 18.57
N HIS A 272 -4.14 12.72 17.34
CA HIS A 272 -4.27 14.16 17.05
C HIS A 272 -5.50 14.78 17.72
N THR A 273 -6.56 13.99 17.89
CA THR A 273 -7.79 14.37 18.58
C THR A 273 -7.95 13.51 19.83
N ILE A 274 -8.07 14.17 20.99
CA ILE A 274 -8.50 13.53 22.23
C ILE A 274 -10.00 13.75 22.38
N ASP A 275 -10.79 12.75 22.02
CA ASP A 275 -12.25 12.79 22.09
C ASP A 275 -12.80 11.47 22.67
N TYR A 276 -13.46 11.60 23.82
CA TYR A 276 -14.13 10.51 24.54
C TYR A 276 -15.67 10.58 24.44
N LEU A 277 -16.25 11.61 23.80
CA LEU A 277 -17.69 11.83 23.75
C LEU A 277 -18.43 10.68 23.04
N ASN A 278 -17.85 10.18 21.94
CA ASN A 278 -18.43 9.06 21.20
C ASN A 278 -18.43 7.75 21.99
N CYS A 279 -17.47 7.54 22.92
CA CYS A 279 -17.52 6.37 23.79
C CYS A 279 -18.56 6.55 24.89
N ILE A 280 -18.52 7.66 25.64
CA ILE A 280 -19.34 7.86 26.84
C ILE A 280 -20.84 7.89 26.51
N TYR A 281 -21.23 8.47 25.36
CA TYR A 281 -22.61 8.48 24.89
C TYR A 281 -22.94 7.34 23.90
N GLY A 282 -21.97 6.48 23.60
CA GLY A 282 -22.10 5.34 22.69
C GLY A 282 -22.27 4.00 23.43
N ASP A 283 -22.05 2.91 22.69
CA ASP A 283 -22.19 1.55 23.23
C ASP A 283 -21.12 1.22 24.29
N ALA A 284 -19.95 1.85 24.20
CA ALA A 284 -18.91 1.76 25.23
C ALA A 284 -19.39 2.31 26.59
N GLY A 285 -20.04 3.47 26.63
CA GLY A 285 -20.59 4.05 27.85
C GLY A 285 -21.72 3.22 28.46
N LYS A 286 -22.56 2.59 27.61
CA LYS A 286 -23.61 1.67 28.08
C LYS A 286 -23.03 0.42 28.74
N TYR A 287 -21.95 -0.12 28.18
CA TYR A 287 -21.34 -1.36 28.65
C TYR A 287 -20.38 -1.13 29.83
N TYR A 288 -19.49 -0.15 29.74
CA TYR A 288 -18.48 0.15 30.76
C TYR A 288 -18.95 1.19 31.78
N GLN A 289 -19.99 0.86 32.54
CA GLN A 289 -20.63 1.80 33.48
C GLN A 289 -19.71 2.32 34.59
N GLN A 290 -18.69 1.55 34.98
CA GLN A 290 -17.75 1.89 36.04
C GLN A 290 -16.45 2.52 35.51
N MET A 291 -16.31 2.69 34.19
CA MET A 291 -15.10 3.26 33.62
C MET A 291 -15.09 4.78 33.73
N ASP A 292 -13.95 5.31 34.16
CA ASP A 292 -13.65 6.73 34.06
C ASP A 292 -13.26 7.09 32.62
N PHE A 293 -14.24 7.54 31.83
CA PHE A 293 -14.06 7.92 30.43
C PHE A 293 -13.19 9.18 30.24
N SER A 294 -12.92 9.97 31.29
CA SER A 294 -12.03 11.14 31.18
C SER A 294 -10.58 10.74 30.85
N LYS A 295 -10.22 9.48 31.10
CA LYS A 295 -8.89 8.92 30.80
C LYS A 295 -8.79 8.30 29.41
N VAL A 296 -9.90 8.17 28.68
CA VAL A 296 -9.93 7.59 27.34
C VAL A 296 -9.33 8.58 26.35
N LEU A 297 -8.35 8.12 25.57
CA LEU A 297 -7.65 8.96 24.61
C LEU A 297 -8.41 9.19 23.31
N ASN A 298 -9.02 8.16 22.72
CA ASN A 298 -9.70 8.33 21.43
C ASN A 298 -10.79 7.26 21.19
N CYS A 299 -11.96 7.75 20.80
CA CYS A 299 -13.16 6.96 20.49
C CYS A 299 -13.58 7.03 19.03
N GLU A 300 -12.78 7.67 18.18
CA GLU A 300 -13.09 7.78 16.77
C GLU A 300 -12.91 6.41 16.12
N LYS A 301 -13.84 6.04 15.23
CA LYS A 301 -13.70 4.81 14.43
C LYS A 301 -12.42 4.83 13.58
N LYS A 302 -11.94 6.02 13.21
CA LYS A 302 -10.78 6.26 12.35
C LYS A 302 -9.79 7.24 13.02
N PRO A 303 -9.02 6.79 14.03
CA PRO A 303 -8.09 7.66 14.71
C PRO A 303 -6.96 8.10 13.77
N VAL A 304 -6.44 9.31 13.98
CA VAL A 304 -5.19 9.79 13.39
C VAL A 304 -4.13 9.84 14.49
N ILE A 305 -3.06 9.07 14.34
CA ILE A 305 -2.01 8.90 15.35
C ILE A 305 -0.69 9.45 14.82
N GLY A 306 0.03 10.19 15.65
CA GLY A 306 1.38 10.69 15.37
C GLY A 306 2.38 10.25 16.44
N ASP A 307 3.66 10.30 16.09
CA ASP A 307 4.77 10.02 17.00
C ASP A 307 4.98 11.17 17.99
N LEU A 308 5.49 10.85 19.17
CA LEU A 308 5.85 11.88 20.15
C LEU A 308 7.12 12.66 19.74
N PRO A 309 7.28 13.89 20.27
CA PRO A 309 8.47 14.68 20.04
C PRO A 309 9.67 14.17 20.84
N ARG A 310 10.89 14.56 20.43
CA ARG A 310 12.14 14.02 21.00
C ARG A 310 12.29 14.28 22.49
N GLU A 311 11.75 15.40 22.97
CA GLU A 311 11.76 15.80 24.37
C GLU A 311 10.98 14.81 25.26
N LYS A 312 10.06 14.04 24.67
CA LYS A 312 9.24 13.04 25.36
C LYS A 312 9.81 11.62 25.29
N ALA A 313 10.93 11.38 24.61
CA ALA A 313 11.51 10.04 24.46
C ALA A 313 11.81 9.35 25.81
N ASN A 314 12.29 10.11 26.81
CA ASN A 314 12.66 9.60 28.13
C ASN A 314 11.54 9.71 29.20
N ASP A 315 10.35 10.18 28.81
CA ASP A 315 9.20 10.35 29.70
C ASP A 315 8.66 8.98 30.14
N THR A 316 8.49 8.76 31.45
CA THR A 316 8.04 7.48 32.02
C THR A 316 6.56 7.19 31.76
N GLN A 317 5.75 8.24 31.61
CA GLN A 317 4.31 8.12 31.42
C GLN A 317 3.96 7.92 29.96
N VAL A 318 4.49 8.76 29.07
CA VAL A 318 4.10 8.74 27.65
C VAL A 318 5.20 8.23 26.71
N GLY A 319 6.46 8.20 27.13
CA GLY A 319 7.60 7.82 26.30
C GLY A 319 8.13 6.42 26.61
N LYS A 320 9.48 6.30 26.63
CA LYS A 320 10.25 5.09 26.94
C LYS A 320 9.86 3.85 26.11
N ILE A 321 9.47 4.06 24.86
CA ILE A 321 9.29 2.97 23.89
C ILE A 321 10.52 2.92 22.96
N PRO A 322 11.15 1.74 22.77
CA PRO A 322 12.26 1.60 21.85
C PRO A 322 11.92 2.09 20.44
N ASN A 323 12.83 2.84 19.82
CA ASN A 323 12.67 3.44 18.49
C ASN A 323 11.60 4.55 18.36
N CYS A 324 10.89 4.89 19.44
CA CYS A 324 10.31 6.23 19.62
C CYS A 324 11.42 7.19 20.09
N CYS A 325 11.25 8.49 20.20
CA CYS A 325 10.13 9.36 19.83
C CYS A 325 10.80 10.47 19.01
N ARG A 326 10.51 10.55 17.71
CA ARG A 326 11.38 11.26 16.74
C ARG A 326 10.59 12.20 15.85
N ASN A 327 9.51 12.81 16.37
CA ASN A 327 8.59 13.65 15.58
C ASN A 327 8.10 12.94 14.31
N GLY A 328 8.02 11.61 14.34
CA GLY A 328 7.52 10.80 13.24
C GLY A 328 8.52 10.64 12.11
N SER A 329 9.82 10.75 12.39
CA SER A 329 10.87 10.50 11.41
C SER A 329 11.25 9.02 11.35
N ILE A 330 11.11 8.43 10.16
CA ILE A 330 11.57 7.07 9.84
C ILE A 330 12.47 7.16 8.61
N LEU A 331 13.76 6.88 8.80
CA LEU A 331 14.79 7.04 7.77
C LEU A 331 14.90 5.78 6.90
N PRO A 332 15.40 5.90 5.65
CA PRO A 332 15.74 4.73 4.85
C PRO A 332 16.93 3.98 5.46
N PRO A 333 16.98 2.63 5.32
CA PRO A 333 18.09 1.81 5.83
C PRO A 333 19.48 2.24 5.35
N ILE A 334 19.55 2.84 4.17
CA ILE A 334 20.81 3.29 3.57
C ILE A 334 21.45 4.49 4.30
N MET A 335 20.63 5.27 5.01
CA MET A 335 21.12 6.41 5.80
C MET A 335 21.55 5.97 7.19
N ASP A 336 20.64 5.30 7.90
CA ASP A 336 20.86 4.90 9.28
C ASP A 336 19.93 3.74 9.66
N GLN A 337 20.52 2.54 9.79
CA GLN A 337 19.80 1.32 10.14
C GLN A 337 19.08 1.42 11.49
N SER A 338 19.62 2.20 12.45
CA SER A 338 19.04 2.36 13.80
C SER A 338 17.77 3.22 13.80
N LYS A 339 17.57 4.02 12.74
CA LYS A 339 16.48 4.99 12.62
C LYS A 339 15.37 4.53 11.65
N THR A 340 15.37 3.26 11.26
CA THR A 340 14.41 2.63 10.32
C THR A 340 13.08 2.22 10.94
N LYS A 341 12.97 2.24 12.27
CA LYS A 341 11.79 1.77 13.01
C LYS A 341 11.14 2.85 13.84
N SER A 342 9.83 2.88 13.94
CA SER A 342 9.11 3.65 14.95
C SER A 342 8.10 2.73 15.62
N ALA A 343 7.97 2.80 16.94
CA ALA A 343 7.08 1.93 17.68
C ALA A 343 6.36 2.68 18.79
N PHE A 344 5.15 2.25 19.07
CA PHE A 344 4.32 2.73 20.17
C PHE A 344 3.47 1.59 20.72
N GLN A 345 2.98 1.76 21.94
CA GLN A 345 2.06 0.83 22.59
C GLN A 345 0.74 1.52 22.86
N MET A 346 -0.35 0.75 22.80
CA MET A 346 -1.68 1.25 23.10
C MET A 346 -2.51 0.19 23.82
N GLN A 347 -3.26 0.63 24.83
CA GLN A 347 -4.25 -0.19 25.50
C GLN A 347 -5.60 -0.01 24.80
N VAL A 348 -6.15 -1.11 24.31
CA VAL A 348 -7.37 -1.15 23.51
C VAL A 348 -8.44 -1.89 24.28
N PHE A 349 -9.60 -1.26 24.42
CA PHE A 349 -10.78 -1.89 25.02
C PHE A 349 -11.70 -2.44 23.93
N LYS A 350 -12.34 -3.57 24.24
CA LYS A 350 -13.20 -4.34 23.32
C LYS A 350 -14.67 -4.11 23.65
N LEU A 351 -15.56 -4.57 22.78
CA LEU A 351 -17.00 -4.59 23.06
C LEU A 351 -17.56 -6.00 22.90
N PRO A 352 -18.70 -6.33 23.56
CA PRO A 352 -19.44 -7.54 23.25
C PRO A 352 -19.77 -7.63 21.76
N PRO A 353 -19.69 -8.83 21.14
CA PRO A 353 -19.50 -10.14 21.76
C PRO A 353 -18.03 -10.56 21.98
N ASP A 354 -17.04 -9.74 21.60
CA ASP A 354 -15.63 -10.12 21.50
C ASP A 354 -14.86 -9.99 22.84
N LEU A 355 -15.46 -10.40 23.95
CA LEU A 355 -14.89 -10.29 25.31
C LEU A 355 -13.98 -11.45 25.72
N ASN A 356 -13.81 -12.46 24.87
CA ASN A 356 -12.90 -13.57 25.16
C ASN A 356 -11.43 -13.12 25.05
N ARG A 357 -10.56 -13.61 25.94
CA ARG A 357 -9.12 -13.28 25.93
C ARG A 357 -8.40 -13.67 24.63
N THR A 358 -8.96 -14.62 23.90
CA THR A 358 -8.47 -15.12 22.62
C THR A 358 -9.15 -14.48 21.40
N ALA A 359 -10.26 -13.76 21.59
CA ALA A 359 -10.95 -13.00 20.54
C ALA A 359 -10.18 -11.70 20.29
N LEU A 360 -9.10 -11.81 19.52
CA LEU A 360 -8.21 -10.71 19.17
C LEU A 360 -8.27 -10.50 17.65
N TYR A 361 -8.62 -9.28 17.26
CA TYR A 361 -8.70 -8.86 15.87
C TYR A 361 -7.89 -7.56 15.70
N PRO A 362 -7.10 -7.43 14.63
CA PRO A 362 -6.43 -6.17 14.33
C PRO A 362 -7.43 -5.19 13.72
N PRO A 363 -7.18 -3.87 13.79
CA PRO A 363 -7.91 -2.92 12.96
C PRO A 363 -7.62 -3.18 11.48
N GLU A 364 -8.43 -2.60 10.61
CA GLU A 364 -8.30 -2.76 9.15
C GLU A 364 -8.04 -1.41 8.48
N ARG A 365 -7.82 -1.41 7.15
CA ARG A 365 -7.71 -0.18 6.33
C ARG A 365 -6.61 0.78 6.81
N PHE A 366 -5.45 0.23 7.10
CA PHE A 366 -4.28 1.04 7.46
C PHE A 366 -3.91 2.01 6.34
N LYS A 367 -3.60 3.24 6.72
CA LYS A 367 -3.05 4.26 5.84
C LYS A 367 -2.02 5.08 6.61
N VAL A 368 -0.90 5.35 5.95
CA VAL A 368 0.16 6.20 6.48
C VAL A 368 0.44 7.34 5.51
N ASP A 369 0.55 8.55 6.04
CA ASP A 369 1.01 9.72 5.30
C ASP A 369 1.96 10.56 6.16
N GLY A 370 2.50 11.63 5.57
CA GLY A 370 3.44 12.54 6.21
C GLY A 370 3.56 13.85 5.44
N VAL A 371 4.46 14.72 5.90
CA VAL A 371 4.64 16.06 5.31
C VAL A 371 5.24 15.97 3.91
N LEU A 372 6.33 15.22 3.76
CA LEU A 372 7.02 15.01 2.49
C LEU A 372 7.46 13.55 2.38
N ASN A 373 6.59 12.72 1.81
CA ASN A 373 6.79 11.28 1.73
C ASN A 373 6.12 10.69 0.48
N PRO A 374 6.63 9.53 0.01
CA PRO A 374 5.96 8.75 -1.01
C PRO A 374 4.54 8.36 -0.59
N GLU A 375 3.67 8.14 -1.56
CA GLU A 375 2.32 7.63 -1.30
C GLU A 375 2.35 6.12 -1.05
N TYR A 376 1.94 5.69 0.13
CA TYR A 376 1.87 4.28 0.49
C TYR A 376 0.44 3.73 0.31
N LYS A 377 0.31 2.60 -0.38
CA LYS A 377 -0.89 1.76 -0.35
C LYS A 377 -0.61 0.56 0.54
N CYS A 378 -1.36 0.42 1.63
CA CYS A 378 -1.25 -0.70 2.55
C CYS A 378 -2.27 -1.80 2.22
N GLY A 379 -1.87 -3.05 2.38
CA GLY A 379 -2.76 -4.20 2.26
C GLY A 379 -3.52 -4.51 3.55
N GLN A 380 -4.32 -5.57 3.51
CA GLN A 380 -5.04 -6.09 4.69
C GLN A 380 -4.07 -6.74 5.69
N PRO A 381 -4.38 -6.76 7.00
CA PRO A 381 -3.55 -7.42 8.01
C PRO A 381 -3.46 -8.93 7.80
N ILE A 382 -2.26 -9.46 7.80
CA ILE A 382 -1.97 -10.89 7.61
C ILE A 382 -1.54 -11.48 8.93
N ARG A 383 -2.16 -12.58 9.37
CA ARG A 383 -1.75 -13.28 10.60
C ARG A 383 -0.39 -13.96 10.37
N VAL A 384 0.60 -13.57 11.16
CA VAL A 384 1.99 -14.04 11.07
C VAL A 384 2.46 -14.67 12.38
N ASP A 385 3.64 -15.27 12.34
CA ASP A 385 4.32 -15.80 13.51
C ASP A 385 4.45 -14.75 14.63
N PRO A 386 4.17 -15.13 15.89
CA PRO A 386 4.34 -14.29 17.07
C PRO A 386 5.69 -13.57 17.08
N ALA A 387 5.64 -12.25 17.24
CA ALA A 387 6.84 -11.44 17.44
C ALA A 387 7.51 -11.79 18.78
N GLN A 388 8.84 -11.72 18.80
CA GLN A 388 9.66 -11.89 19.99
C GLN A 388 10.02 -10.54 20.57
N PHE A 389 9.82 -10.38 21.87
CA PHE A 389 10.16 -9.16 22.61
C PHE A 389 11.19 -9.50 23.69
N PRO A 390 12.26 -8.68 23.83
CA PRO A 390 13.23 -8.87 24.91
C PRO A 390 12.55 -8.66 26.26
N ASP A 391 13.03 -9.38 27.27
CA ASP A 391 12.50 -9.26 28.62
C ASP A 391 12.68 -7.84 29.19
N PRO A 392 11.61 -7.20 29.71
CA PRO A 392 11.69 -5.83 30.24
C PRO A 392 12.59 -5.67 31.47
N SER A 393 12.85 -6.74 32.23
CA SER A 393 13.72 -6.71 33.42
C SER A 393 15.21 -6.82 33.08
N GLY A 394 15.55 -7.01 31.80
CA GLY A 394 16.93 -7.13 31.33
C GLY A 394 17.50 -8.55 31.42
N LEU A 395 16.68 -9.54 31.76
CA LEU A 395 17.06 -10.96 31.68
C LEU A 395 17.30 -11.36 30.22
N GLN A 396 18.16 -12.37 30.00
CA GLN A 396 18.39 -12.96 28.67
C GLN A 396 17.22 -13.90 28.28
N ALA A 397 15.99 -13.40 28.38
CA ALA A 397 14.77 -14.09 28.00
C ALA A 397 14.05 -13.30 26.91
N THR A 398 13.24 -14.01 26.13
CA THR A 398 12.33 -13.41 25.15
C THR A 398 10.91 -13.86 25.44
N SER A 399 9.99 -12.91 25.39
CA SER A 399 8.55 -13.16 25.46
C SER A 399 7.96 -13.17 24.05
N LEU A 400 6.92 -13.95 23.84
CA LEU A 400 6.20 -13.99 22.57
C LEU A 400 4.93 -13.16 22.66
N ALA A 401 4.61 -12.44 21.59
CA ALA A 401 3.27 -11.87 21.43
C ALA A 401 2.20 -12.97 21.45
N ILE A 402 1.05 -12.65 22.03
CA ILE A 402 -0.13 -13.51 22.04
C ILE A 402 -0.67 -13.64 20.61
N ALA A 403 -0.70 -12.53 19.89
CA ALA A 403 -1.05 -12.49 18.49
C ALA A 403 -0.32 -11.39 17.73
N SER A 404 0.07 -11.69 16.49
CA SER A 404 0.85 -10.83 15.61
C SER A 404 0.23 -10.80 14.22
N TRP A 405 0.04 -9.59 13.70
CA TRP A 405 -0.35 -9.33 12.32
C TRP A 405 0.69 -8.46 11.65
N GLN A 406 0.88 -8.70 10.36
CA GLN A 406 1.72 -7.87 9.50
C GLN A 406 0.87 -7.21 8.43
N ILE A 407 1.06 -5.91 8.29
CA ILE A 407 0.51 -5.09 7.22
C ILE A 407 1.69 -4.70 6.33
N VAL A 408 1.55 -4.94 5.03
CA VAL A 408 2.55 -4.56 4.04
C VAL A 408 2.06 -3.34 3.27
N CYS A 409 2.88 -2.31 3.24
CA CYS A 409 2.62 -1.07 2.52
C CYS A 409 3.69 -0.88 1.44
N ASN A 410 3.26 -0.61 0.21
CA ASN A 410 4.14 -0.36 -0.92
C ASN A 410 3.98 1.05 -1.44
N ILE A 411 5.08 1.62 -1.94
CA ILE A 411 5.08 2.93 -2.56
C ILE A 411 4.33 2.83 -3.89
N THR A 412 3.30 3.63 -4.04
CA THR A 412 2.50 3.72 -5.27
C THR A 412 2.68 5.08 -5.91
N ARG A 413 2.58 5.11 -7.24
CA ARG A 413 2.62 6.35 -8.02
C ARG A 413 1.27 6.56 -8.67
N ALA A 414 0.37 7.25 -7.97
CA ALA A 414 -0.88 7.69 -8.59
C ALA A 414 -0.54 8.67 -9.73
N LYS A 415 -1.00 8.38 -10.96
CA LYS A 415 -0.79 9.27 -12.13
C LYS A 415 -1.35 10.69 -11.90
N THR A 416 -2.30 10.82 -10.97
CA THR A 416 -3.01 12.05 -10.64
C THR A 416 -2.34 12.87 -9.54
N ARG A 417 -1.50 12.25 -8.69
CA ARG A 417 -0.86 12.94 -7.57
C ARG A 417 0.28 13.82 -8.07
N LYS A 418 0.25 15.08 -7.67
CA LYS A 418 1.32 16.04 -7.97
C LYS A 418 2.46 15.85 -6.96
N PRO A 419 3.73 15.83 -7.41
CA PRO A 419 4.87 15.76 -6.51
C PRO A 419 4.90 16.97 -5.58
N LYS A 420 5.62 16.87 -4.47
CA LYS A 420 5.78 17.99 -3.51
C LYS A 420 7.07 18.80 -3.70
N CYS A 421 7.96 18.32 -4.57
CA CYS A 421 9.21 19.00 -4.93
C CYS A 421 9.39 19.10 -6.45
N CYS A 422 10.26 20.02 -6.89
CA CYS A 422 10.57 20.18 -8.30
C CYS A 422 12.05 20.54 -8.55
N VAL A 423 12.47 20.36 -9.81
CA VAL A 423 13.83 20.61 -10.26
C VAL A 423 13.85 21.73 -11.31
N SER A 424 14.89 22.56 -11.26
CA SER A 424 15.24 23.53 -12.30
C SER A 424 16.61 23.19 -12.88
N PHE A 425 16.80 23.47 -14.17
CA PHE A 425 18.04 23.21 -14.89
C PHE A 425 18.70 24.47 -15.37
N SER A 426 20.01 24.56 -15.21
CA SER A 426 20.84 25.61 -15.77
C SER A 426 22.18 25.05 -16.22
N ALA A 427 22.91 25.80 -17.04
CA ALA A 427 24.20 25.36 -17.55
C ALA A 427 25.13 26.55 -17.81
N TYR A 428 26.44 26.33 -17.77
CA TYR A 428 27.44 27.35 -18.08
C TYR A 428 27.31 27.94 -19.50
N TYR A 429 26.71 27.20 -20.43
CA TYR A 429 26.50 27.60 -21.83
C TYR A 429 25.11 28.23 -22.09
N ASN A 430 24.30 28.45 -21.05
CA ASN A 430 22.98 29.05 -21.20
C ASN A 430 22.71 30.03 -20.05
N GLU A 431 22.47 31.29 -20.40
CA GLU A 431 22.22 32.36 -19.40
C GLU A 431 20.86 32.24 -18.72
N SER A 432 19.92 31.50 -19.31
CA SER A 432 18.61 31.24 -18.75
C SER A 432 18.58 29.96 -17.92
N VAL A 433 17.86 30.00 -16.80
CA VAL A 433 17.43 28.83 -16.05
C VAL A 433 16.11 28.34 -16.61
N ILE A 434 16.04 27.03 -16.89
CA ILE A 434 14.80 26.33 -17.18
C ILE A 434 14.14 25.99 -15.83
N PRO A 435 13.03 26.65 -15.46
CA PRO A 435 12.36 26.39 -14.19
C PRO A 435 11.58 25.07 -14.20
N CYS A 436 11.01 24.74 -13.04
CA CYS A 436 10.01 23.69 -12.91
C CYS A 436 8.79 23.93 -13.81
N ASN A 437 8.09 22.85 -14.19
CA ASN A 437 6.85 22.97 -14.94
C ASN A 437 5.79 23.75 -14.14
N THR A 438 4.88 24.43 -14.84
CA THR A 438 3.74 25.09 -14.21
C THR A 438 2.87 24.10 -13.46
N CYS A 439 2.41 24.49 -12.26
CA CYS A 439 1.62 23.65 -11.37
C CYS A 439 2.26 22.28 -11.07
N ALA A 440 3.60 22.22 -11.03
CA ALA A 440 4.35 21.00 -10.71
C ALA A 440 3.85 20.36 -9.42
N CYS A 441 3.63 21.15 -8.36
CA CYS A 441 3.15 20.68 -7.06
C CYS A 441 1.66 20.95 -6.79
N GLY A 442 0.90 21.27 -7.84
CA GLY A 442 -0.54 21.54 -7.77
C GLY A 442 -0.88 23.02 -7.66
N CYS A 443 -1.97 23.45 -8.32
CA CYS A 443 -2.46 24.82 -8.30
C CYS A 443 -3.90 24.85 -7.79
N SER A 444 -4.19 25.71 -6.82
CA SER A 444 -5.52 25.87 -6.23
C SER A 444 -6.41 26.83 -7.02
N ASP A 445 -5.85 27.93 -7.53
CA ASP A 445 -6.54 28.92 -8.36
C ASP A 445 -5.86 29.05 -9.71
N THR A 446 -6.60 28.73 -10.78
CA THR A 446 -6.13 28.78 -12.17
C THR A 446 -6.90 29.82 -12.99
N LYS A 447 -7.69 30.70 -12.37
CA LYS A 447 -8.47 31.72 -13.08
C LYS A 447 -7.59 32.84 -13.67
N LYS A 448 -6.46 33.14 -13.03
CA LYS A 448 -5.57 34.27 -13.38
C LYS A 448 -4.32 33.87 -14.17
N CYS A 449 -4.10 32.57 -14.35
CA CYS A 449 -2.89 32.04 -14.99
C CYS A 449 -3.21 30.77 -15.78
N ASN A 450 -2.36 30.42 -16.75
CA ASN A 450 -2.49 29.20 -17.53
C ASN A 450 -1.72 28.05 -16.85
N PRO A 451 -2.40 26.98 -16.37
CA PRO A 451 -1.73 25.84 -15.75
C PRO A 451 -1.02 24.92 -16.75
N LYS A 452 -1.29 25.07 -18.05
CA LYS A 452 -0.72 24.25 -19.14
C LYS A 452 0.35 24.99 -19.97
N ALA A 453 0.53 26.29 -19.75
CA ALA A 453 1.56 27.04 -20.46
C ALA A 453 2.97 26.61 -20.01
N HIS A 454 3.97 26.73 -20.87
CA HIS A 454 5.35 26.55 -20.45
C HIS A 454 5.75 27.65 -19.46
N ALA A 455 6.52 27.28 -18.44
CA ALA A 455 7.05 28.22 -17.47
C ALA A 455 8.04 29.18 -18.15
N LEU A 456 8.03 30.45 -17.75
CA LEU A 456 8.92 31.46 -18.31
C LEU A 456 10.36 31.19 -17.89
N LEU A 457 11.30 31.34 -18.83
CA LEU A 457 12.73 31.25 -18.55
C LEU A 457 13.13 32.32 -17.52
N LEU A 458 14.04 31.94 -16.64
CA LEU A 458 14.39 32.73 -15.46
C LEU A 458 15.87 33.14 -15.49
N PRO A 459 16.22 34.37 -15.09
CA PRO A 459 17.62 34.68 -14.80
C PRO A 459 18.06 34.02 -13.48
N PRO A 460 19.33 33.61 -13.33
CA PRO A 460 19.79 32.75 -12.22
C PRO A 460 19.49 33.27 -10.81
N GLU A 461 19.55 34.58 -10.60
CA GLU A 461 19.29 35.21 -9.29
C GLU A 461 17.85 35.05 -8.80
N THR A 462 16.90 34.71 -9.69
CA THR A 462 15.49 34.52 -9.31
C THR A 462 15.23 33.20 -8.58
N LEU A 463 16.16 32.25 -8.61
CA LEU A 463 16.04 30.99 -7.87
C LEU A 463 15.95 31.19 -6.35
N LEU A 464 16.44 32.32 -5.83
CA LEU A 464 16.37 32.71 -4.42
C LEU A 464 15.16 33.58 -4.07
N VAL A 465 14.30 33.87 -5.05
CA VAL A 465 13.10 34.69 -4.89
C VAL A 465 11.87 33.77 -4.86
N PRO A 466 10.86 34.00 -4.02
CA PRO A 466 9.65 33.18 -3.99
C PRO A 466 8.84 33.36 -5.27
N PHE A 467 8.04 32.35 -5.63
CA PHE A 467 7.36 32.29 -6.92
C PHE A 467 6.56 33.56 -7.25
N GLU A 468 5.82 34.11 -6.28
CA GLU A 468 4.96 35.28 -6.45
C GLU A 468 5.74 36.49 -6.99
N ASN A 469 7.00 36.62 -6.59
CA ASN A 469 7.86 37.74 -6.94
C ASN A 469 8.75 37.44 -8.16
N ARG A 470 8.87 36.17 -8.59
CA ARG A 470 9.65 35.77 -9.78
C ARG A 470 9.04 36.29 -11.08
N THR A 471 7.71 36.39 -11.16
CA THR A 471 7.00 36.73 -12.41
C THR A 471 7.45 38.05 -13.03
N LYS A 472 7.63 39.11 -12.21
CA LYS A 472 8.09 40.42 -12.70
C LYS A 472 9.49 40.34 -13.33
N LYS A 473 10.40 39.61 -12.68
CA LYS A 473 11.76 39.40 -13.17
C LYS A 473 11.79 38.51 -14.41
N ALA A 474 10.93 37.49 -14.48
CA ALA A 474 10.78 36.63 -15.65
C ALA A 474 10.29 37.40 -16.88
N ILE A 475 9.33 38.31 -16.72
CA ILE A 475 8.85 39.17 -17.81
C ILE A 475 9.94 40.13 -18.29
N ALA A 476 10.67 40.77 -17.36
CA ALA A 476 11.78 41.64 -17.71
C ALA A 476 12.89 40.87 -18.45
N TRP A 477 13.23 39.66 -17.99
CA TRP A 477 14.19 38.78 -18.65
C TRP A 477 13.74 38.35 -20.04
N ALA A 478 12.47 37.97 -20.20
CA ALA A 478 11.89 37.63 -21.49
C ALA A 478 11.93 38.82 -22.46
N SER A 479 11.73 40.05 -21.99
CA SER A 479 11.89 41.27 -22.78
C SER A 479 13.34 41.45 -23.26
N ILE A 480 14.31 41.30 -22.35
CA ILE A 480 15.75 41.43 -22.65
C ILE A 480 16.23 40.35 -23.63
N LYS A 481 15.72 39.13 -23.50
CA LYS A 481 16.10 37.97 -24.33
C LYS A 481 15.18 37.74 -25.52
N HIS A 482 14.24 38.64 -25.79
CA HIS A 482 13.25 38.54 -26.86
C HIS A 482 12.46 37.21 -26.86
N HIS A 483 12.16 36.68 -25.68
CA HIS A 483 11.33 35.49 -25.52
C HIS A 483 9.83 35.83 -25.53
N HIS A 484 9.03 34.94 -26.13
CA HIS A 484 7.58 35.10 -26.12
C HIS A 484 7.01 34.96 -24.70
N VAL A 485 6.14 35.89 -24.31
CA VAL A 485 5.41 35.86 -23.05
C VAL A 485 3.93 35.55 -23.32
N PRO A 486 3.41 34.38 -22.89
CA PRO A 486 2.03 34.00 -23.17
C PRO A 486 1.06 34.83 -22.34
N LYS A 487 -0.16 35.03 -22.88
CA LYS A 487 -1.29 35.66 -22.20
C LYS A 487 -2.48 34.69 -22.24
N PRO A 488 -3.00 34.20 -21.10
CA PRO A 488 -2.59 34.51 -19.73
C PRO A 488 -1.22 33.92 -19.35
N LEU A 489 -0.58 34.54 -18.36
CA LEU A 489 0.75 34.13 -17.85
C LEU A 489 0.74 32.71 -17.27
N PRO A 490 1.86 31.98 -17.30
CA PRO A 490 1.94 30.65 -16.70
C PRO A 490 1.73 30.70 -15.19
N CYS A 491 1.10 29.65 -14.64
CA CYS A 491 0.96 29.48 -13.19
C CYS A 491 2.28 29.09 -12.53
N GLY A 492 2.34 29.23 -11.21
CA GLY A 492 3.52 28.82 -10.43
C GLY A 492 3.69 27.35 -10.23
N ASP A 493 4.89 26.96 -9.79
CA ASP A 493 5.20 25.57 -9.45
C ASP A 493 4.53 25.14 -8.14
N HIS A 494 4.36 26.06 -7.18
CA HIS A 494 3.79 25.86 -5.84
C HIS A 494 4.49 24.77 -5.00
N CYS A 495 5.78 24.54 -5.25
CA CYS A 495 6.53 23.50 -4.56
C CYS A 495 7.16 23.99 -3.25
N SER A 496 7.08 23.19 -2.18
CA SER A 496 7.71 23.51 -0.89
C SER A 496 9.21 23.31 -0.90
N VAL A 497 9.72 22.45 -1.79
CA VAL A 497 11.14 22.23 -2.02
C VAL A 497 11.45 22.37 -3.50
N SER A 498 12.50 23.12 -3.80
CA SER A 498 13.02 23.24 -5.17
C SER A 498 14.50 22.90 -5.20
N VAL A 499 14.91 22.15 -6.22
CA VAL A 499 16.30 21.76 -6.45
C VAL A 499 16.77 22.41 -7.74
N ASN A 500 17.92 23.07 -7.73
CA ASN A 500 18.58 23.50 -8.95
C ASN A 500 19.75 22.57 -9.26
N TRP A 501 19.76 22.02 -10.48
CA TRP A 501 20.87 21.29 -11.04
C TRP A 501 21.53 22.15 -12.12
N HIS A 502 22.76 22.57 -11.85
CA HIS A 502 23.52 23.47 -12.72
C HIS A 502 24.73 22.73 -13.29
N LEU A 503 24.82 22.60 -14.62
CA LEU A 503 26.08 22.17 -15.25
C LEU A 503 27.10 23.30 -15.16
N LEU A 504 28.15 23.08 -14.37
CA LEU A 504 29.09 24.13 -14.00
C LEU A 504 30.29 24.21 -14.97
N SER A 505 30.81 23.06 -15.41
CA SER A 505 31.91 23.02 -16.38
C SER A 505 31.98 21.67 -17.08
N ASP A 506 32.56 21.67 -18.28
CA ASP A 506 32.87 20.46 -19.05
C ASP A 506 34.29 20.59 -19.63
N TYR A 507 35.19 19.69 -19.25
CA TYR A 507 36.61 19.75 -19.60
C TYR A 507 37.12 18.38 -20.10
N LYS A 508 38.42 18.29 -20.42
CA LYS A 508 38.97 17.15 -21.19
C LYS A 508 38.78 15.79 -20.49
N ASP A 509 39.11 15.70 -19.21
CA ASP A 509 39.13 14.47 -18.42
C ASP A 509 37.94 14.31 -17.47
N GLY A 510 37.10 15.34 -17.34
CA GLY A 510 35.96 15.36 -16.42
C GLY A 510 34.99 16.50 -16.68
N TRP A 511 34.00 16.62 -15.80
CA TRP A 511 33.03 17.70 -15.79
C TRP A 511 32.45 17.87 -14.38
N THR A 512 31.82 19.00 -14.12
CA THR A 512 31.22 19.28 -12.80
C THR A 512 29.79 19.78 -12.91
N ALA A 513 28.97 19.39 -11.93
CA ALA A 513 27.65 19.93 -11.71
C ALA A 513 27.53 20.51 -10.31
N ARG A 514 26.73 21.56 -10.14
CA ARG A 514 26.34 22.09 -8.84
C ARG A 514 24.90 21.71 -8.57
N ILE A 515 24.65 21.11 -7.42
CA ILE A 515 23.31 20.91 -6.88
C ILE A 515 23.06 21.96 -5.80
N THR A 516 21.91 22.63 -5.87
CA THR A 516 21.46 23.57 -4.84
C THR A 516 20.06 23.18 -4.39
N LEU A 517 19.88 23.00 -3.08
CA LEU A 517 18.62 22.68 -2.44
C LEU A 517 18.04 23.94 -1.81
N PHE A 518 16.77 24.20 -2.06
CA PHE A 518 16.02 25.31 -1.49
C PHE A 518 14.80 24.81 -0.74
N ASN A 519 14.71 25.16 0.55
CA ASN A 519 13.56 24.90 1.40
C ASN A 519 12.69 26.16 1.52
N TRP A 520 11.51 26.10 0.91
CA TRP A 520 10.48 27.14 0.98
C TRP A 520 9.42 26.85 2.06
N ASP A 521 9.54 25.73 2.75
CA ASP A 521 8.68 25.36 3.88
C ASP A 521 9.04 26.18 5.12
N LYS A 522 8.08 26.28 6.04
CA LYS A 522 8.25 26.88 7.38
C LYS A 522 8.93 25.91 8.35
N ALA A 523 8.99 24.62 8.02
CA ALA A 523 9.66 23.60 8.82
C ALA A 523 11.11 23.33 8.34
N ASN A 524 11.98 22.96 9.28
CA ASN A 524 13.33 22.49 8.99
C ASN A 524 13.28 21.03 8.51
N PHE A 525 14.11 20.67 7.53
CA PHE A 525 14.36 19.27 7.18
C PHE A 525 15.66 18.80 7.86
N GLU A 526 15.53 18.01 8.92
CA GLU A 526 16.64 17.33 9.60
C GLU A 526 16.99 16.02 8.87
N ASP A 527 18.27 15.64 8.87
CA ASP A 527 18.77 14.41 8.24
C ASP A 527 18.36 14.33 6.76
N TRP A 528 18.27 15.46 6.05
CA TRP A 528 17.78 15.48 4.66
C TRP A 528 18.69 14.65 3.74
N PHE A 529 18.10 14.10 2.68
CA PHE A 529 18.85 13.50 1.58
C PHE A 529 18.25 13.82 0.21
N THR A 530 19.07 13.68 -0.81
CA THR A 530 18.68 13.75 -2.22
C THR A 530 19.28 12.58 -2.97
N ALA A 531 18.49 11.90 -3.79
CA ALA A 531 18.99 10.87 -4.69
C ALA A 531 18.86 11.35 -6.13
N VAL A 532 19.96 11.29 -6.88
CA VAL A 532 20.03 11.78 -8.26
C VAL A 532 20.32 10.60 -9.18
N GLN A 533 19.42 10.34 -10.13
CA GLN A 533 19.63 9.33 -11.15
C GLN A 533 20.09 9.99 -12.45
N LEU A 534 21.24 9.54 -12.96
CA LEU A 534 21.78 9.95 -14.26
C LEU A 534 21.85 8.73 -15.19
N LYS A 535 21.65 8.89 -16.49
CA LYS A 535 21.66 7.75 -17.42
C LYS A 535 23.04 7.11 -17.58
N LYS A 536 24.04 7.92 -17.97
CA LYS A 536 25.42 7.45 -18.24
C LYS A 536 26.44 7.94 -17.23
N ALA A 537 26.20 9.11 -16.64
CA ALA A 537 27.18 9.83 -15.82
C ALA A 537 27.57 9.16 -14.50
N THR A 538 26.71 8.31 -13.92
CA THR A 538 26.91 7.82 -12.55
C THR A 538 28.19 7.00 -12.38
N ALA A 539 28.60 6.23 -13.39
CA ALA A 539 29.86 5.48 -13.35
C ALA A 539 31.08 6.41 -13.16
N GLY A 540 31.00 7.64 -13.70
CA GLY A 540 32.01 8.67 -13.59
C GLY A 540 32.00 9.46 -12.28
N TYR A 541 31.03 9.26 -11.37
CA TYR A 541 30.97 10.02 -10.11
C TYR A 541 32.25 9.82 -9.29
N GLU A 542 32.85 10.96 -8.92
CA GLU A 542 34.05 11.05 -8.08
C GLU A 542 33.70 11.48 -6.65
N LYS A 543 33.19 12.71 -6.49
CA LYS A 543 32.98 13.30 -5.16
C LYS A 543 31.95 14.42 -5.18
N ALA A 544 31.18 14.53 -4.11
CA ALA A 544 30.46 15.74 -3.72
C ALA A 544 31.29 16.47 -2.64
N TYR A 545 31.52 17.78 -2.81
CA TYR A 545 32.48 18.52 -1.96
C TYR A 545 31.91 19.01 -0.63
N SER A 546 30.64 19.41 -0.60
CA SER A 546 29.98 19.94 0.60
C SER A 546 28.91 19.01 1.16
N PHE A 547 28.64 17.90 0.49
CA PHE A 547 27.71 16.84 0.90
C PHE A 547 28.46 15.51 1.01
N ASN A 548 27.94 14.60 1.82
CA ASN A 548 28.35 13.21 1.77
C ASN A 548 27.62 12.53 0.60
N GLY A 549 28.37 12.14 -0.44
CA GLY A 549 27.82 11.54 -1.63
C GLY A 549 28.35 10.12 -1.88
N THR A 550 27.44 9.17 -2.09
CA THR A 550 27.77 7.76 -2.31
C THR A 550 27.06 7.21 -3.55
N LYS A 551 27.74 6.33 -4.29
CA LYS A 551 27.10 5.51 -5.34
C LYS A 551 26.41 4.35 -4.66
N ILE A 552 25.15 4.07 -5.00
CA ILE A 552 24.41 2.97 -4.40
C ILE A 552 24.49 1.74 -5.31
N PRO A 553 25.24 0.68 -4.96
CA PRO A 553 25.51 -0.42 -5.89
C PRO A 553 24.27 -1.22 -6.32
N LYS A 554 23.22 -1.23 -5.48
CA LYS A 554 21.98 -1.98 -5.71
C LYS A 554 20.90 -1.16 -6.44
N LEU A 555 21.15 0.11 -6.73
CA LEU A 555 20.22 1.00 -7.42
C LEU A 555 20.85 1.55 -8.69
N ASP A 556 20.22 1.27 -9.83
CA ASP A 556 20.77 1.59 -11.13
C ASP A 556 21.02 3.09 -11.30
N ASN A 557 22.30 3.43 -11.42
CA ASN A 557 22.82 4.75 -11.71
C ASN A 557 22.34 5.87 -10.76
N ILE A 558 22.17 5.57 -9.47
CA ILE A 558 21.81 6.57 -8.45
C ILE A 558 23.04 7.02 -7.64
N ILE A 559 23.15 8.34 -7.48
CA ILE A 559 24.05 9.00 -6.53
C ILE A 559 23.19 9.48 -5.36
N PHE A 560 23.50 8.99 -4.17
CA PHE A 560 22.85 9.37 -2.92
C PHE A 560 23.65 10.48 -2.26
N LEU A 561 22.99 11.58 -1.92
CA LEU A 561 23.58 12.78 -1.34
C LEU A 561 22.89 13.09 -0.01
N GLN A 562 23.66 13.36 1.03
CA GLN A 562 23.15 13.79 2.33
C GLN A 562 24.06 14.84 2.96
N GLY A 563 23.56 15.54 3.97
CA GLY A 563 24.36 16.49 4.74
C GLY A 563 25.57 15.82 5.41
N LEU A 564 26.64 16.59 5.61
CA LEU A 564 27.75 16.16 6.46
C LEU A 564 27.29 16.06 7.92
N LYS A 565 27.97 15.26 8.74
CA LYS A 565 27.67 15.15 10.18
C LYS A 565 27.76 16.55 10.82
N GLY A 566 26.67 16.98 11.46
CA GLY A 566 26.54 18.32 12.04
C GLY A 566 26.02 19.42 11.09
N LEU A 567 25.90 19.14 9.78
CA LEU A 567 25.37 20.05 8.74
C LEU A 567 24.16 19.45 8.01
N ASN A 568 23.45 18.55 8.69
CA ASN A 568 22.33 17.76 8.20
C ASN A 568 20.96 18.47 8.28
N PHE A 569 20.94 19.78 8.53
CA PHE A 569 19.72 20.59 8.59
C PHE A 569 19.57 21.49 7.37
N LEU A 570 18.54 21.26 6.56
CA LEU A 570 18.09 22.21 5.57
C LEU A 570 17.02 23.10 6.22
N VAL A 571 17.47 24.26 6.71
CA VAL A 571 16.66 25.20 7.49
C VAL A 571 15.43 25.70 6.73
N ALA A 572 14.40 26.12 7.46
CA ALA A 572 13.18 26.70 6.92
C ALA A 572 13.43 28.04 6.21
N GLN A 573 12.45 28.48 5.42
CA GLN A 573 12.42 29.83 4.87
C GLN A 573 12.38 30.87 6.01
N ARG A 574 12.95 32.05 5.74
CA ARG A 574 12.92 33.20 6.66
C ARG A 574 12.55 34.48 5.92
N ASN A 575 12.17 35.52 6.67
CA ASN A 575 11.94 36.83 6.08
C ASN A 575 13.23 37.40 5.47
N GLY A 576 13.09 38.23 4.44
CA GLY A 576 14.20 38.99 3.89
C GLY A 576 14.78 39.97 4.91
N THR A 577 15.95 40.53 4.61
CA THR A 577 16.69 41.41 5.53
C THR A 577 15.86 42.63 5.96
N LYS A 578 15.05 43.19 5.07
CA LYS A 578 14.05 44.22 5.36
C LYS A 578 12.66 43.68 5.04
N PRO A 579 11.93 43.08 6.00
CA PRO A 579 10.68 42.37 5.74
C PRO A 579 9.58 43.18 5.02
N GLU A 580 9.62 44.51 5.12
CA GLU A 580 8.68 45.42 4.44
C GLU A 580 8.95 45.58 2.93
N LYS A 581 10.17 45.29 2.48
CA LYS A 581 10.63 45.52 1.09
C LYS A 581 11.14 44.25 0.42
N ASP A 582 11.81 43.39 1.19
CA ASP A 582 12.48 42.21 0.70
C ASP A 582 11.58 40.98 0.79
N PRO A 583 11.51 40.15 -0.26
CA PRO A 583 10.78 38.89 -0.19
C PRO A 583 11.40 37.93 0.82
N LYS A 584 10.63 36.90 1.18
CA LYS A 584 11.14 35.74 1.93
C LYS A 584 12.27 35.06 1.16
N VAL A 585 13.23 34.50 1.91
CA VAL A 585 14.36 33.77 1.37
C VAL A 585 14.31 32.31 1.84
N PRO A 586 14.62 31.35 0.96
CA PRO A 586 14.58 29.94 1.33
C PRO A 586 15.78 29.58 2.19
N GLY A 587 15.66 28.51 2.98
CA GLY A 587 16.85 27.81 3.45
C GLY A 587 17.61 27.24 2.26
N LYS A 588 18.95 27.31 2.29
CA LYS A 588 19.78 26.95 1.14
C LYS A 588 20.95 26.07 1.57
N GLN A 589 21.12 24.96 0.87
CA GLN A 589 22.34 24.16 0.89
C GLN A 589 22.81 23.88 -0.54
N GLN A 590 24.12 23.79 -0.78
CA GLN A 590 24.66 23.51 -2.10
C GLN A 590 25.92 22.67 -2.03
N SER A 591 26.19 21.93 -3.10
CA SER A 591 27.44 21.19 -3.27
C SER A 591 27.81 21.13 -4.75
N VAL A 592 29.11 21.12 -5.02
CA VAL A 592 29.65 20.78 -6.34
C VAL A 592 29.92 19.28 -6.36
N ILE A 593 29.63 18.67 -7.51
CA ILE A 593 29.80 17.25 -7.78
C ILE A 593 30.74 17.13 -8.99
N SER A 594 31.81 16.35 -8.84
CA SER A 594 32.76 16.07 -9.91
C SER A 594 32.56 14.68 -10.52
N PHE A 595 32.83 14.60 -11.82
CA PHE A 595 32.69 13.39 -12.62
C PHE A 595 33.92 13.21 -13.53
N LYS A 596 34.46 11.99 -13.61
CA LYS A 596 35.50 11.60 -14.57
C LYS A 596 34.91 10.98 -15.83
N LYS A 597 35.40 11.42 -16.99
CA LYS A 597 35.02 10.85 -18.30
C LYS A 597 35.68 9.50 -18.57
N LYS A 598 36.79 9.18 -17.89
CA LYS A 598 37.51 7.90 -18.03
C LYS A 598 36.60 6.68 -17.88
N HIS A 599 35.58 6.77 -17.02
CA HIS A 599 34.65 5.67 -16.73
C HIS A 599 33.32 5.78 -17.48
N THR A 600 33.19 6.78 -18.35
CA THR A 600 31.98 7.07 -19.13
C THR A 600 32.39 7.45 -20.56
N PRO A 601 32.95 6.49 -21.34
CA PRO A 601 33.26 6.73 -22.74
C PRO A 601 31.98 7.16 -23.47
N ASP A 602 32.10 8.11 -24.39
CA ASP A 602 30.99 8.67 -25.19
C ASP A 602 29.91 9.44 -24.40
N ILE A 603 30.27 10.00 -23.23
CA ILE A 603 29.39 10.89 -22.49
C ILE A 603 29.24 12.24 -23.19
N GLU A 604 28.00 12.60 -23.56
CA GLU A 604 27.68 13.88 -24.18
C GLU A 604 27.03 14.82 -23.15
N VAL A 605 27.87 15.44 -22.31
CA VAL A 605 27.43 16.24 -21.14
C VAL A 605 26.43 17.33 -21.54
N ALA A 606 26.77 18.16 -22.51
CA ALA A 606 25.94 19.28 -22.98
C ALA A 606 24.70 18.86 -23.81
N LYS A 607 24.68 17.64 -24.37
CA LYS A 607 23.54 17.13 -25.14
C LYS A 607 22.50 16.38 -24.29
N GLY A 608 22.75 16.25 -22.98
CA GLY A 608 21.76 15.75 -22.04
C GLY A 608 22.30 14.79 -20.99
N ASP A 609 23.44 14.14 -21.23
CA ASP A 609 23.95 13.11 -20.31
C ASP A 609 24.41 13.69 -18.96
N GLY A 610 24.65 15.00 -18.88
CA GLY A 610 24.97 15.71 -17.65
C GLY A 610 23.74 16.06 -16.78
N PHE A 611 22.52 15.86 -17.28
CA PHE A 611 21.29 16.19 -16.54
C PHE A 611 20.63 14.94 -15.95
N PRO A 612 20.07 15.05 -14.73
CA PRO A 612 19.41 13.92 -14.10
C PRO A 612 18.10 13.60 -14.80
N THR A 613 17.77 12.31 -14.85
CA THR A 613 16.48 11.83 -15.35
C THR A 613 15.45 11.70 -14.26
N ARG A 614 15.91 11.48 -13.01
CA ARG A 614 15.06 11.45 -11.81
C ARG A 614 15.83 12.08 -10.66
N VAL A 615 15.12 12.83 -9.83
CA VAL A 615 15.64 13.41 -8.60
C VAL A 615 14.63 13.11 -7.51
N PHE A 616 15.10 12.60 -6.38
CA PHE A 616 14.28 12.36 -5.20
C PHE A 616 14.77 13.27 -4.08
N PHE A 617 13.86 13.92 -3.38
CA PHE A 617 14.17 14.66 -2.16
C PHE A 617 13.37 14.03 -1.01
N ASN A 618 14.07 13.55 0.03
CA ASN A 618 13.47 12.81 1.14
C ASN A 618 12.48 11.71 0.70
N GLY A 619 12.83 10.99 -0.37
CA GLY A 619 12.05 9.89 -0.93
C GLY A 619 10.95 10.26 -1.91
N GLU A 620 10.50 11.51 -1.93
CA GLU A 620 9.55 11.99 -2.94
C GLU A 620 10.26 12.25 -4.27
N GLU A 621 9.73 11.71 -5.38
CA GLU A 621 10.24 11.98 -6.72
C GLU A 621 9.80 13.37 -7.19
N CYS A 622 10.77 14.25 -7.47
CA CYS A 622 10.50 15.62 -7.87
C CYS A 622 10.08 15.73 -9.34
N SER A 623 9.29 16.75 -9.68
CA SER A 623 8.99 17.09 -11.07
C SER A 623 10.24 17.65 -11.76
N LEU A 624 10.64 17.07 -12.90
CA LEU A 624 11.72 17.60 -13.73
C LEU A 624 11.17 18.51 -14.84
N PRO A 625 11.95 19.50 -15.31
CA PRO A 625 11.60 20.27 -16.49
C PRO A 625 11.48 19.38 -17.73
N THR A 626 10.58 19.75 -18.63
CA THR A 626 10.39 19.05 -19.92
C THR A 626 11.45 19.39 -20.96
N GLN A 627 12.24 20.44 -20.72
CA GLN A 627 13.26 20.94 -21.64
C GLN A 627 14.61 21.06 -20.91
N LEU A 628 15.69 20.88 -21.66
CA LEU A 628 17.05 21.10 -21.17
C LEU A 628 17.55 22.47 -21.65
N PRO A 629 18.48 23.11 -20.91
CA PRO A 629 19.20 24.26 -21.42
C PRO A 629 19.89 23.89 -22.75
N LEU A 630 19.60 24.66 -23.79
CA LEU A 630 20.24 24.52 -25.10
C LEU A 630 21.48 25.41 -25.15
N SER A 631 22.55 24.93 -25.78
CA SER A 631 23.66 25.80 -26.16
C SER A 631 23.19 26.66 -27.32
N TYR A 632 23.04 27.97 -27.10
CA TYR A 632 22.78 28.93 -28.17
C TYR A 632 24.07 29.18 -28.97
N GLY A 633 24.65 28.13 -29.53
CA GLY A 633 25.55 28.27 -30.66
C GLY A 633 24.69 28.29 -31.91
N ASN A 634 24.14 29.45 -32.28
CA ASN A 634 23.45 29.74 -33.56
C ASN A 634 23.07 28.51 -34.41
N CYS A 635 22.22 27.62 -33.90
CA CYS A 635 21.54 26.63 -34.72
C CYS A 635 20.30 27.30 -35.27
N HIS A 636 20.50 28.33 -36.11
CA HIS A 636 19.54 28.58 -37.15
C HIS A 636 19.50 27.29 -37.97
N HIS A 637 18.40 26.55 -37.86
CA HIS A 637 18.07 25.53 -38.84
C HIS A 637 17.91 26.26 -40.17
N VAL A 638 19.01 26.43 -40.90
CA VAL A 638 18.96 26.80 -42.30
C VAL A 638 18.31 25.60 -42.97
N ASN A 639 17.06 25.76 -43.40
CA ASN A 639 16.41 24.74 -44.20
C ASN A 639 17.23 24.63 -45.50
N PHE A 640 18.03 23.57 -45.60
CA PHE A 640 18.93 23.35 -46.74
C PHE A 640 18.17 23.40 -48.07
N VAL A 641 16.88 23.02 -48.09
CA VAL A 641 16.03 23.14 -49.28
C VAL A 641 15.80 24.60 -49.65
N VAL A 642 15.55 25.48 -48.68
CA VAL A 642 15.36 26.93 -48.92
C VAL A 642 16.67 27.58 -49.35
N ALA A 643 17.79 27.21 -48.74
CA ALA A 643 19.11 27.71 -49.13
C ALA A 643 19.51 27.25 -50.55
N ILE A 644 19.22 26.00 -50.91
CA ILE A 644 19.46 25.45 -52.25
C ILE A 644 18.52 26.10 -53.28
N CYS A 645 17.24 26.31 -52.96
CA CYS A 645 16.31 26.99 -53.86
C CYS A 645 16.72 28.45 -54.10
N LEU A 646 17.15 29.17 -53.06
CA LEU A 646 17.62 30.56 -53.19
C LEU A 646 18.93 30.66 -53.97
N SER A 647 19.87 29.72 -53.79
CA SER A 647 21.10 29.70 -54.57
C SER A 647 20.86 29.32 -56.03
N LEU A 648 19.97 28.37 -56.31
CA LEU A 648 19.57 28.02 -57.68
C LEU A 648 18.85 29.18 -58.38
N LEU A 649 18.00 29.94 -57.68
CA LEU A 649 17.35 31.13 -58.23
C LEU A 649 18.35 32.24 -58.58
N SER A 650 19.45 32.38 -57.84
CA SER A 650 20.52 33.34 -58.16
C SER A 650 21.43 32.93 -59.31
N PHE A 651 21.37 31.67 -59.76
CA PHE A 651 22.09 31.18 -60.95
C PHE A 651 21.24 31.23 -62.23
N VAL A 652 19.93 31.49 -62.10
CA VAL A 652 18.96 31.53 -63.22
C VAL A 652 18.52 32.97 -63.55
N MET A 653 18.85 33.95 -62.71
CA MET A 653 18.92 35.37 -63.09
C MET A 653 20.34 35.74 -63.50
#